data_AF-A0A667H3M4-F1
#
_entry.id   AF-A0A667H3M4-F1
#
_cell.length_a   1.000
_cell.length_b   1.000
_cell.length_c   1.000
_cell.angle_alpha   90.00
_cell.angle_beta   90.00
_cell.angle_gamma   90.00
#
_symmetry.space_group_name_H-M   'P 1'
#
loop_
_entity.id
_entity.type
_entity.pdbx_description
1 polymer ?
#
loop_
_entity_poly.entity_id
_entity_poly.type
_entity_poly.pdbx_seq_one_letter_code
_entity_poly.pdbx_strand_id
1 'polypeptide(L)'
;MAYYGKCIETVIGQLDKFKAKKGSAEQFLEAASTALQTLSPRKQAFILEVLSGCLEYQKLLAVVVDAFYVRAGCLCPRADYSLFEVICYLATFQLEELGFQLFCDIVRSQPVDKMRKFLGFFFNPLNLCSWITDEWSLIYETAYVRENWIGPLMRWQPEVQKLINQLEEVLANQSVVSKTKAKVTEPKEFNLTVPRPRSIPVPEPVPVVAKSKPVPRSTYQPPKKQQLLETTKRHNRWKAEELLRRANVEEMRCAVPRSRGEPPTQDSRKTLQPRLLPRILKTPKLTFYKTNNVPVKLNTAAILREGSLYQRQVEKELERVDKLVDGAGDFSEFLEWQRKVQAEGREEQLAASECHRLQGKLSHEEAILARQRLVQGNKEKADQKKEETAELMQQCAERRLQEERSMKELVRRVAEVQRNVKVAQTKLLRGRQQIVQEVIEESRELLQRSAEAAGEEQKRRRELISQLRALETQPVRQGKLVDLTQIPGYGLEGEMSVVELRERLALLKETRRREEEEKRDQIIQGKRARSQELQNVVEQISLCRAAMGRSAALRWEERKARSAAPAAPSQDERVLELQRKVEEKAAERRRQAALLRVPAPRAAHRKPRAQLEAQHWLELEQSRERRLRALQRSGSVCGRARRLEAA
;
A
#
# COMPACT_ATOMS: atom_id res chain seq x y z
N MET A 1 -14.23 14.26 43.28
CA MET A 1 -13.09 13.63 42.58
C MET A 1 -13.17 12.09 42.65
N ALA A 2 -12.21 11.37 43.25
CA ALA A 2 -11.97 9.93 43.02
C ALA A 2 -13.06 8.91 43.45
N TYR A 3 -14.19 9.36 44.01
CA TYR A 3 -15.33 8.51 44.38
C TYR A 3 -16.15 8.11 43.14
N TYR A 4 -16.69 9.11 42.42
CA TYR A 4 -17.60 8.86 41.29
C TYR A 4 -16.91 8.32 40.04
N GLY A 5 -15.64 8.67 39.82
CA GLY A 5 -14.84 8.10 38.72
C GLY A 5 -14.82 6.57 38.75
N LYS A 6 -14.61 5.98 39.94
CA LYS A 6 -14.64 4.51 40.13
C LYS A 6 -16.03 3.91 39.94
N CYS A 7 -17.09 4.63 40.31
CA CYS A 7 -18.46 4.19 40.02
C CYS A 7 -18.70 4.13 38.50
N ILE A 8 -18.27 5.16 37.76
CA ILE A 8 -18.40 5.22 36.30
C ILE A 8 -17.53 4.16 35.61
N GLU A 9 -16.30 3.91 36.08
CA GLU A 9 -15.47 2.78 35.64
C GLU A 9 -16.22 1.43 35.82
N THR A 10 -16.93 1.23 36.94
CA THR A 10 -17.75 0.03 37.13
C THR A 10 -19.01 -0.01 36.27
N VAL A 11 -19.66 1.11 35.97
CA VAL A 11 -20.80 1.18 35.03
C VAL A 11 -20.34 0.77 33.62
N ILE A 12 -19.29 1.42 33.09
CA ILE A 12 -18.69 1.12 31.78
C ILE A 12 -18.29 -0.36 31.72
N GLY A 13 -17.59 -0.84 32.75
CA GLY A 13 -17.16 -2.23 32.85
C GLY A 13 -18.29 -3.25 32.98
N GLN A 14 -19.55 -2.85 33.19
CA GLN A 14 -20.72 -3.71 33.02
C GLN A 14 -21.36 -3.53 31.63
N LEU A 15 -21.52 -2.29 31.12
CA LEU A 15 -22.05 -2.02 29.78
C LEU A 15 -21.24 -2.74 28.68
N ASP A 16 -19.90 -2.77 28.76
CA ASP A 16 -19.02 -3.53 27.86
C ASP A 16 -19.30 -5.05 27.84
N LYS A 17 -19.91 -5.59 28.91
CA LYS A 17 -20.31 -7.00 29.00
C LYS A 17 -21.71 -7.24 28.45
N PHE A 18 -22.57 -6.22 28.43
CA PHE A 18 -23.94 -6.32 27.95
C PHE A 18 -23.98 -6.68 26.46
N LYS A 19 -24.87 -7.62 26.10
CA LYS A 19 -25.01 -8.13 24.74
C LYS A 19 -26.49 -8.23 24.42
N ALA A 20 -27.03 -7.15 23.85
CA ALA A 20 -28.44 -6.93 23.49
C ALA A 20 -29.11 -8.00 22.58
N LYS A 21 -28.41 -9.09 22.24
CA LYS A 21 -28.91 -10.25 21.48
C LYS A 21 -28.96 -11.55 22.32
N LYS A 22 -28.82 -11.49 23.65
CA LYS A 22 -28.64 -12.69 24.51
C LYS A 22 -29.40 -12.76 25.84
N GLY A 23 -30.11 -11.72 26.27
CA GLY A 23 -30.91 -11.73 27.51
C GLY A 23 -31.77 -10.47 27.65
N SER A 24 -32.71 -10.44 28.59
CA SER A 24 -33.46 -9.22 28.92
C SER A 24 -32.61 -8.25 29.74
N ALA A 25 -32.97 -6.96 29.72
CA ALA A 25 -32.29 -5.93 30.52
C ALA A 25 -32.41 -6.21 32.02
N GLU A 26 -33.59 -6.63 32.49
CA GLU A 26 -33.86 -7.02 33.87
C GLU A 26 -32.92 -8.13 34.37
N GLN A 27 -32.78 -9.22 33.62
CA GLN A 27 -31.89 -10.34 33.96
C GLN A 27 -30.42 -9.90 34.02
N PHE A 28 -30.04 -8.91 33.22
CA PHE A 28 -28.71 -8.31 33.26
C PHE A 28 -28.52 -7.38 34.46
N LEU A 29 -29.54 -6.60 34.84
CA LEU A 29 -29.51 -5.73 36.02
C LEU A 29 -29.46 -6.54 37.31
N GLU A 30 -30.16 -7.67 37.41
CA GLU A 30 -30.03 -8.62 38.54
C GLU A 30 -28.63 -9.26 38.61
N ALA A 31 -28.07 -9.66 37.46
CA ALA A 31 -26.70 -10.17 37.38
C ALA A 31 -25.65 -9.09 37.72
N ALA A 32 -25.92 -7.82 37.41
CA ALA A 32 -25.07 -6.70 37.80
C ALA A 32 -25.21 -6.41 39.30
N SER A 33 -26.43 -6.38 39.84
CA SER A 33 -26.72 -6.14 41.25
C SER A 33 -26.04 -7.19 42.14
N THR A 34 -26.20 -8.48 41.83
CA THR A 34 -25.52 -9.57 42.53
C THR A 34 -23.98 -9.46 42.46
N ALA A 35 -23.42 -9.08 41.31
CA ALA A 35 -21.98 -8.83 41.16
C ALA A 35 -21.46 -7.59 41.93
N LEU A 36 -22.34 -6.65 42.29
CA LEU A 36 -22.00 -5.38 42.95
C LEU A 36 -22.28 -5.36 44.47
N GLN A 37 -22.78 -6.45 45.05
CA GLN A 37 -23.05 -6.61 46.49
C GLN A 37 -21.82 -6.36 47.40
N THR A 38 -20.60 -6.38 46.86
CA THR A 38 -19.36 -6.07 47.58
C THR A 38 -19.12 -4.57 47.77
N LEU A 39 -19.97 -3.70 47.20
CA LEU A 39 -19.88 -2.25 47.33
C LEU A 39 -20.85 -1.72 48.40
N SER A 40 -20.52 -0.57 48.99
CA SER A 40 -21.41 0.15 49.90
C SER A 40 -22.75 0.50 49.20
N PRO A 41 -23.92 0.36 49.85
CA PRO A 41 -25.23 0.40 49.18
C PRO A 41 -25.51 1.70 48.41
N ARG A 42 -25.03 2.85 48.90
CA ARG A 42 -25.14 4.15 48.18
C ARG A 42 -24.37 4.20 46.86
N LYS A 43 -23.35 3.36 46.67
CA LYS A 43 -22.67 3.19 45.37
C LYS A 43 -23.44 2.21 44.49
N GLN A 44 -23.90 1.10 45.06
CA GLN A 44 -24.67 0.09 44.32
C GLN A 44 -25.94 0.70 43.73
N ALA A 45 -26.69 1.50 44.50
CA ALA A 45 -27.86 2.24 44.00
C ALA A 45 -27.51 3.14 42.80
N PHE A 46 -26.57 4.09 42.96
CA PHE A 46 -26.13 4.98 41.89
C PHE A 46 -25.59 4.25 40.65
N ILE A 47 -24.85 3.15 40.83
CA ILE A 47 -24.34 2.34 39.72
C ILE A 47 -25.49 1.63 38.98
N LEU A 48 -26.49 1.10 39.70
CA LEU A 48 -27.64 0.43 39.10
C LEU A 48 -28.61 1.40 38.40
N GLU A 49 -28.85 2.57 39.00
CA GLU A 49 -29.66 3.67 38.45
C GLU A 49 -29.09 4.18 37.11
N VAL A 50 -27.78 4.48 37.07
CA VAL A 50 -27.10 4.88 35.83
C VAL A 50 -27.06 3.72 34.82
N LEU A 51 -26.95 2.46 35.27
CA LEU A 51 -27.01 1.30 34.38
C LEU A 51 -28.40 1.08 33.77
N SER A 52 -29.48 1.16 34.55
CA SER A 52 -30.85 0.95 34.04
C SER A 52 -31.21 2.07 33.06
N GLY A 53 -30.96 3.33 33.42
CA GLY A 53 -31.19 4.47 32.55
C GLY A 53 -30.37 4.43 31.25
N CYS A 54 -29.11 3.98 31.28
CA CYS A 54 -28.33 3.78 30.06
C CYS A 54 -28.92 2.67 29.15
N LEU A 55 -29.50 1.61 29.72
CA LEU A 55 -30.10 0.51 28.96
C LEU A 55 -31.49 0.88 28.41
N GLU A 56 -32.30 1.60 29.18
CA GLU A 56 -33.63 2.08 28.78
C GLU A 56 -33.53 3.09 27.63
N TYR A 57 -32.69 4.11 27.79
CA TYR A 57 -32.52 5.17 26.80
C TYR A 57 -31.45 4.87 25.73
N GLN A 58 -30.90 3.65 25.68
CA GLN A 58 -29.78 3.26 24.80
C GLN A 58 -29.96 3.73 23.33
N LYS A 59 -31.18 3.64 22.77
CA LYS A 59 -31.45 4.09 21.40
C LYS A 59 -31.23 5.60 21.20
N LEU A 60 -31.66 6.40 22.17
CA LEU A 60 -31.57 7.86 22.17
C LEU A 60 -30.12 8.32 22.39
N LEU A 61 -29.40 7.65 23.30
CA LEU A 61 -27.99 7.88 23.59
C LEU A 61 -27.11 7.52 22.37
N ALA A 62 -27.40 6.40 21.71
CA ALA A 62 -26.66 5.94 20.52
C ALA A 62 -26.71 6.95 19.37
N VAL A 63 -27.85 7.62 19.13
CA VAL A 63 -27.98 8.69 18.13
C VAL A 63 -26.92 9.78 18.33
N VAL A 64 -26.77 10.27 19.57
CA VAL A 64 -25.79 11.31 19.92
C VAL A 64 -24.36 10.78 19.84
N VAL A 65 -24.10 9.60 20.39
CA VAL A 65 -22.74 9.05 20.49
C VAL A 65 -22.19 8.61 19.13
N ASP A 66 -22.97 7.95 18.27
CA ASP A 66 -22.49 7.61 16.92
C ASP A 66 -22.34 8.85 16.03
N ALA A 67 -23.24 9.84 16.12
CA ALA A 67 -23.05 11.11 15.44
C ALA A 67 -21.80 11.87 15.92
N PHE A 68 -21.47 11.79 17.22
CA PHE A 68 -20.20 12.27 17.76
C PHE A 68 -19.02 11.55 17.09
N TYR A 69 -18.99 10.21 17.08
CA TYR A 69 -17.91 9.44 16.45
C TYR A 69 -17.73 9.74 14.95
N VAL A 70 -18.81 10.06 14.23
CA VAL A 70 -18.76 10.48 12.82
C VAL A 70 -18.21 11.90 12.65
N ARG A 71 -18.64 12.88 13.46
CA ARG A 71 -18.36 14.31 13.22
C ARG A 71 -17.14 14.87 13.97
N ALA A 72 -16.90 14.46 15.21
CA ALA A 72 -15.88 15.06 16.10
C ALA A 72 -15.02 14.04 16.89
N GLY A 73 -15.56 12.83 17.10
CA GLY A 73 -14.97 11.74 17.89
C GLY A 73 -14.11 10.77 17.09
N CYS A 74 -13.78 11.05 15.82
CA CYS A 74 -13.07 10.11 14.93
C CYS A 74 -11.66 9.69 15.39
N LEU A 75 -11.06 10.43 16.34
CA LEU A 75 -9.79 10.12 17.00
C LEU A 75 -9.95 9.42 18.37
N CYS A 76 -11.18 9.20 18.84
CA CYS A 76 -11.45 8.51 20.10
C CYS A 76 -11.49 6.98 19.88
N PRO A 77 -10.86 6.17 20.74
CA PRO A 77 -11.04 4.73 20.75
C PRO A 77 -12.51 4.32 20.93
N ARG A 78 -12.99 3.33 20.17
CA ARG A 78 -14.35 2.77 20.36
C ARG A 78 -14.59 2.12 21.74
N ALA A 79 -13.52 1.87 22.52
CA ALA A 79 -13.64 1.47 23.92
C ALA A 79 -14.16 2.59 24.85
N ASP A 80 -14.13 3.85 24.39
CA ASP A 80 -14.74 4.97 25.11
C ASP A 80 -16.24 5.14 24.79
N TYR A 81 -16.86 4.26 24.00
CA TYR A 81 -18.26 4.40 23.58
C TYR A 81 -19.21 4.47 24.78
N SER A 82 -19.14 3.51 25.70
CA SER A 82 -20.00 3.52 26.89
C SER A 82 -19.58 4.56 27.94
N LEU A 83 -18.37 5.15 27.87
CA LEU A 83 -18.04 6.37 28.63
C LEU A 83 -18.88 7.56 28.10
N PHE A 84 -18.96 7.73 26.79
CA PHE A 84 -19.79 8.79 26.20
C PHE A 84 -21.29 8.53 26.35
N GLU A 85 -21.73 7.27 26.30
CA GLU A 85 -23.12 6.84 26.59
C GLU A 85 -23.54 7.24 28.01
N VAL A 86 -22.72 6.91 29.01
CA VAL A 86 -22.96 7.27 30.43
C VAL A 86 -22.91 8.78 30.67
N ILE A 87 -21.93 9.48 30.10
CA ILE A 87 -21.83 10.94 30.25
C ILE A 87 -22.97 11.66 29.48
N CYS A 88 -23.48 11.09 28.40
CA CYS A 88 -24.68 11.58 27.72
C CYS A 88 -25.92 11.41 28.62
N TYR A 89 -26.17 10.21 29.15
CA TYR A 89 -27.27 9.93 30.07
C TYR A 89 -27.28 10.85 31.30
N LEU A 90 -26.11 11.02 31.93
CA LEU A 90 -25.93 11.90 33.09
C LEU A 90 -26.14 13.38 32.75
N ALA A 91 -25.91 13.78 31.49
CA ALA A 91 -26.13 15.15 31.02
C ALA A 91 -27.58 15.41 30.57
N THR A 92 -28.32 14.38 30.10
CA THR A 92 -29.69 14.53 29.59
C THR A 92 -30.77 14.38 30.67
N PHE A 93 -30.64 13.39 31.55
CA PHE A 93 -31.71 13.02 32.49
C PHE A 93 -31.39 13.44 33.92
N GLN A 94 -30.15 13.21 34.37
CA GLN A 94 -29.77 13.35 35.78
C GLN A 94 -29.01 14.64 36.12
N LEU A 95 -28.86 15.57 35.19
CA LEU A 95 -28.11 16.82 35.41
C LEU A 95 -28.79 17.76 36.42
N GLU A 96 -30.12 17.78 36.43
CA GLU A 96 -30.92 18.58 37.38
C GLU A 96 -31.10 17.86 38.73
N GLU A 97 -31.14 16.53 38.75
CA GLU A 97 -31.28 15.71 39.97
C GLU A 97 -29.97 15.58 40.77
N LEU A 98 -28.84 15.33 40.10
CA LEU A 98 -27.51 15.27 40.72
C LEU A 98 -26.93 16.66 40.98
N GLY A 99 -27.38 17.68 40.24
CA GLY A 99 -26.90 19.04 40.31
C GLY A 99 -25.54 19.27 39.64
N PHE A 100 -25.38 20.47 39.07
CA PHE A 100 -24.24 20.82 38.22
C PHE A 100 -22.85 20.64 38.88
N GLN A 101 -22.73 20.77 40.21
CA GLN A 101 -21.44 20.59 40.91
C GLN A 101 -20.99 19.12 40.97
N LEU A 102 -21.90 18.17 41.21
CA LEU A 102 -21.55 16.74 41.18
C LEU A 102 -21.26 16.29 39.74
N PHE A 103 -22.00 16.82 38.75
CA PHE A 103 -21.69 16.62 37.34
C PHE A 103 -20.29 17.16 36.96
N CYS A 104 -19.93 18.37 37.41
CA CYS A 104 -18.58 18.91 37.23
C CYS A 104 -17.49 17.98 37.83
N ASP A 105 -17.72 17.45 39.03
CA ASP A 105 -16.77 16.57 39.71
C ASP A 105 -16.68 15.17 39.09
N ILE A 106 -17.77 14.69 38.49
CA ILE A 106 -17.82 13.52 37.61
C ILE A 106 -16.97 13.77 36.35
N VAL A 107 -17.24 14.85 35.63
CA VAL A 107 -16.52 15.20 34.38
C VAL A 107 -15.02 15.40 34.62
N ARG A 108 -14.64 16.06 35.72
CA ARG A 108 -13.23 16.24 36.13
C ARG A 108 -12.55 14.94 36.58
N SER A 109 -13.29 13.88 36.91
CA SER A 109 -12.73 12.55 37.20
C SER A 109 -12.41 11.73 35.93
N GLN A 110 -12.90 12.18 34.77
CA GLN A 110 -12.75 11.52 33.47
C GLN A 110 -11.68 12.21 32.61
N PRO A 111 -11.15 11.57 31.55
CA PRO A 111 -10.08 12.14 30.73
C PRO A 111 -10.50 13.46 30.04
N VAL A 112 -9.91 14.56 30.51
CA VAL A 112 -10.17 15.96 30.13
C VAL A 112 -10.27 16.17 28.61
N ASP A 113 -9.33 15.64 27.83
CA ASP A 113 -9.32 15.71 26.36
C ASP A 113 -10.59 15.17 25.69
N LYS A 114 -11.16 14.08 26.25
CA LYS A 114 -12.34 13.40 25.72
C LYS A 114 -13.59 14.15 26.14
N MET A 115 -13.66 14.57 27.41
CA MET A 115 -14.79 15.30 27.97
C MET A 115 -14.98 16.66 27.31
N ARG A 116 -13.91 17.45 27.13
CA ARG A 116 -13.93 18.72 26.37
C ARG A 116 -14.57 18.55 25.00
N LYS A 117 -14.11 17.55 24.22
CA LYS A 117 -14.58 17.29 22.85
C LYS A 117 -16.02 16.80 22.81
N PHE A 118 -16.41 15.93 23.74
CA PHE A 118 -17.76 15.39 23.78
C PHE A 118 -18.78 16.44 24.23
N LEU A 119 -18.52 17.14 25.33
CA LEU A 119 -19.41 18.20 25.82
C LEU A 119 -19.51 19.36 24.83
N GLY A 120 -18.41 19.78 24.21
CA GLY A 120 -18.41 20.82 23.17
C GLY A 120 -19.09 20.40 21.85
N PHE A 121 -19.25 19.10 21.60
CA PHE A 121 -20.09 18.59 20.51
C PHE A 121 -21.57 18.55 20.92
N PHE A 122 -21.86 18.01 22.10
CA PHE A 122 -23.23 17.75 22.54
C PHE A 122 -23.97 19.03 22.96
N PHE A 123 -23.36 19.89 23.78
CA PHE A 123 -23.92 21.18 24.20
C PHE A 123 -23.70 22.31 23.17
N ASN A 124 -23.52 21.96 21.90
CA ASN A 124 -23.54 22.92 20.81
C ASN A 124 -25.01 23.24 20.47
N PRO A 125 -25.49 24.49 20.62
CA PRO A 125 -26.89 24.83 20.40
C PRO A 125 -27.36 24.59 18.96
N LEU A 126 -26.45 24.62 17.98
CA LEU A 126 -26.76 24.28 16.59
C LEU A 126 -27.02 22.78 16.39
N ASN A 127 -26.38 21.91 17.19
CA ASN A 127 -26.66 20.47 17.16
C ASN A 127 -27.96 20.15 17.90
N LEU A 128 -28.13 20.70 19.12
CA LEU A 128 -29.31 20.46 19.96
C LEU A 128 -30.61 20.87 19.27
N CYS A 129 -30.67 22.08 18.71
CA CYS A 129 -31.88 22.65 18.11
C CYS A 129 -32.04 22.36 16.60
N SER A 130 -31.36 21.35 16.07
CA SER A 130 -31.61 20.84 14.71
C SER A 130 -31.68 19.30 14.71
N TRP A 131 -30.67 18.63 14.16
CA TRP A 131 -30.71 17.18 13.94
C TRP A 131 -30.83 16.36 15.24
N ILE A 132 -30.43 16.85 16.42
CA ILE A 132 -30.69 16.14 17.69
C ILE A 132 -32.19 16.19 18.02
N THR A 133 -32.83 17.38 17.97
CA THR A 133 -34.30 17.48 18.07
C THR A 133 -35.01 16.60 17.05
N ASP A 134 -34.53 16.57 15.80
CA ASP A 134 -35.19 15.86 14.70
C ASP A 134 -35.08 14.33 14.87
N GLU A 135 -33.88 13.80 15.14
CA GLU A 135 -33.66 12.35 15.30
C GLU A 135 -34.29 11.81 16.60
N TRP A 136 -34.30 12.58 17.69
CA TRP A 136 -35.03 12.19 18.90
C TRP A 136 -36.55 12.23 18.70
N SER A 137 -37.04 13.13 17.84
CA SER A 137 -38.44 13.21 17.41
C SER A 137 -38.90 12.03 16.53
N LEU A 138 -37.99 11.19 16.05
CA LEU A 138 -38.33 9.91 15.40
C LEU A 138 -38.57 8.78 16.40
N ILE A 139 -38.23 8.98 17.68
CA ILE A 139 -38.33 7.97 18.75
C ILE A 139 -39.40 8.35 19.78
N TYR A 140 -39.56 9.65 20.06
CA TYR A 140 -40.51 10.22 21.03
C TYR A 140 -41.25 11.44 20.45
N GLU A 141 -42.32 11.87 21.09
CA GLU A 141 -43.14 13.00 20.63
C GLU A 141 -42.38 14.34 20.62
N THR A 142 -42.54 15.11 19.55
CA THR A 142 -41.78 16.35 19.28
C THR A 142 -41.88 17.39 20.39
N ALA A 143 -43.07 17.57 20.97
CA ALA A 143 -43.31 18.47 22.09
C ALA A 143 -42.57 17.99 23.35
N TYR A 144 -42.74 16.72 23.70
CA TYR A 144 -42.09 16.09 24.85
C TYR A 144 -40.56 16.17 24.77
N VAL A 145 -39.97 15.88 23.60
CA VAL A 145 -38.53 16.01 23.33
C VAL A 145 -38.04 17.45 23.52
N ARG A 146 -38.77 18.41 22.97
CA ARG A 146 -38.41 19.83 23.03
C ARG A 146 -38.47 20.38 24.45
N GLU A 147 -39.53 20.07 25.19
CA GLU A 147 -39.81 20.63 26.51
C GLU A 147 -38.99 19.94 27.61
N ASN A 148 -38.97 18.60 27.66
CA ASN A 148 -38.39 17.87 28.80
C ASN A 148 -36.89 17.59 28.67
N TRP A 149 -36.32 17.59 27.46
CA TRP A 149 -34.90 17.28 27.25
C TRP A 149 -34.12 18.46 26.68
N ILE A 150 -34.56 19.01 25.56
CA ILE A 150 -33.82 20.06 24.84
C ILE A 150 -33.89 21.39 25.59
N GLY A 151 -35.03 21.72 26.21
CA GLY A 151 -35.18 22.88 27.10
C GLY A 151 -34.15 22.89 28.25
N PRO A 152 -34.10 21.85 29.11
CA PRO A 152 -33.09 21.73 30.16
C PRO A 152 -31.64 21.75 29.65
N LEU A 153 -31.33 21.02 28.56
CA LEU A 153 -29.98 21.04 27.97
C LEU A 153 -29.57 22.46 27.52
N MET A 154 -30.48 23.22 26.92
CA MET A 154 -30.25 24.61 26.53
C MET A 154 -30.13 25.56 27.73
N ARG A 155 -30.86 25.30 28.83
CA ARG A 155 -30.74 26.05 30.10
C ARG A 155 -29.38 25.83 30.77
N TRP A 156 -28.84 24.61 30.73
CA TRP A 156 -27.52 24.28 31.31
C TRP A 156 -26.33 24.60 30.38
N GLN A 157 -26.57 24.81 29.07
CA GLN A 157 -25.58 25.15 28.05
C GLN A 157 -24.55 26.22 28.49
N PRO A 158 -24.93 27.40 29.02
CA PRO A 158 -23.97 28.44 29.41
C PRO A 158 -23.13 28.07 30.65
N GLU A 159 -23.56 27.11 31.47
CA GLU A 159 -22.76 26.61 32.59
C GLU A 159 -21.80 25.51 32.14
N VAL A 160 -22.28 24.58 31.30
CA VAL A 160 -21.41 23.57 30.67
C VAL A 160 -20.35 24.24 29.79
N GLN A 161 -20.64 25.36 29.13
CA GLN A 161 -19.62 26.11 28.39
C GLN A 161 -18.53 26.70 29.31
N LYS A 162 -18.86 27.15 30.52
CA LYS A 162 -17.85 27.57 31.52
C LYS A 162 -16.98 26.38 31.95
N LEU A 163 -17.58 25.20 32.13
CA LEU A 163 -16.85 23.97 32.43
C LEU A 163 -15.93 23.54 31.27
N ILE A 164 -16.40 23.62 30.01
CA ILE A 164 -15.58 23.35 28.82
C ILE A 164 -14.36 24.30 28.81
N ASN A 165 -14.56 25.60 29.01
CA ASN A 165 -13.49 26.59 29.05
C ASN A 165 -12.45 26.27 30.14
N GLN A 166 -12.88 25.90 31.36
CA GLN A 166 -11.98 25.43 32.44
C GLN A 166 -11.17 24.19 32.03
N LEU A 167 -11.79 23.24 31.32
CA LEU A 167 -11.10 22.05 30.81
C LEU A 167 -10.10 22.41 29.70
N GLU A 168 -10.36 23.45 28.89
CA GLU A 168 -9.38 23.99 27.92
C GLU A 168 -8.18 24.64 28.61
N GLU A 169 -8.43 25.45 29.65
CA GLU A 169 -7.37 26.10 30.46
C GLU A 169 -6.49 25.07 31.16
N VAL A 170 -7.07 24.03 31.77
CA VAL A 170 -6.30 22.92 32.38
C VAL A 170 -5.41 22.24 31.34
N LEU A 171 -5.94 21.94 30.15
CA LEU A 171 -5.17 21.31 29.07
C LEU A 171 -4.05 22.22 28.54
N ALA A 172 -4.33 23.51 28.35
CA ALA A 172 -3.33 24.50 27.93
C ALA A 172 -2.19 24.60 28.96
N ASN A 173 -2.53 24.71 30.25
CA ASN A 173 -1.56 24.79 31.33
C ASN A 173 -0.71 23.51 31.47
N GLN A 174 -1.30 22.32 31.30
CA GLN A 174 -0.54 21.06 31.26
C GLN A 174 0.50 21.04 30.12
N SER A 175 0.21 21.65 28.97
CA SER A 175 1.18 21.75 27.88
C SER A 175 2.38 22.66 28.22
N VAL A 176 2.16 23.74 28.97
CA VAL A 176 3.19 24.73 29.34
C VAL A 176 4.18 24.17 30.38
N VAL A 177 3.71 23.37 31.34
CA VAL A 177 4.56 22.77 32.40
C VAL A 177 5.61 21.80 31.83
N SER A 178 5.42 21.29 30.61
CA SER A 178 6.34 20.34 29.95
C SER A 178 7.69 20.93 29.50
N LYS A 179 7.95 22.23 29.70
CA LYS A 179 9.23 22.89 29.37
C LYS A 179 9.73 23.82 30.47
N THR A 180 10.32 23.24 31.52
CA THR A 180 11.23 23.98 32.41
C THR A 180 12.37 24.57 31.60
N LYS A 181 12.34 25.88 31.35
CA LYS A 181 13.39 26.61 30.66
C LYS A 181 14.71 26.43 31.42
N ALA A 182 15.77 26.02 30.72
CA ALA A 182 17.11 26.00 31.31
C ALA A 182 17.48 27.42 31.78
N LYS A 183 18.21 27.52 32.90
CA LYS A 183 18.66 28.82 33.44
C LYS A 183 19.54 29.51 32.39
N VAL A 184 19.29 30.81 32.18
CA VAL A 184 20.17 31.65 31.36
C VAL A 184 21.54 31.71 32.03
N THR A 185 22.60 31.56 31.25
CA THR A 185 23.99 31.61 31.74
C THR A 185 24.54 33.01 31.49
N GLU A 186 24.90 33.72 32.56
CA GLU A 186 25.57 35.02 32.47
C GLU A 186 27.09 34.84 32.22
N PRO A 187 27.71 35.62 31.33
CA PRO A 187 29.16 35.58 31.13
C PRO A 187 29.89 36.12 32.37
N LYS A 188 30.92 35.39 32.82
CA LYS A 188 31.82 35.85 33.89
C LYS A 188 33.21 36.11 33.31
N GLU A 189 33.70 37.32 33.50
CA GLU A 189 35.02 37.74 33.00
C GLU A 189 36.17 37.00 33.70
N PHE A 190 37.30 36.88 33.01
CA PHE A 190 38.41 35.99 33.40
C PHE A 190 39.65 36.78 33.85
N ASN A 191 40.28 36.30 34.92
CA ASN A 191 41.56 36.86 35.40
C ASN A 191 42.73 36.29 34.60
N LEU A 192 43.64 37.16 34.15
CA LEU A 192 44.82 36.77 33.39
C LEU A 192 45.97 36.35 34.31
N THR A 193 46.33 35.06 34.36
CA THR A 193 47.63 34.62 34.88
C THR A 193 48.14 33.32 34.24
N VAL A 194 49.45 33.33 33.96
CA VAL A 194 50.38 32.32 33.38
C VAL A 194 49.95 30.82 33.46
N PRO A 195 50.12 30.03 32.37
CA PRO A 195 49.76 28.61 32.35
C PRO A 195 50.73 27.70 33.15
N ARG A 196 50.18 26.66 33.77
CA ARG A 196 50.97 25.50 34.28
C ARG A 196 51.35 24.55 33.13
N PRO A 197 52.47 23.81 33.24
CA PRO A 197 52.86 22.83 32.22
C PRO A 197 51.82 21.71 32.09
N ARG A 198 51.61 21.23 30.85
CA ARG A 198 50.61 20.21 30.54
C ARG A 198 51.09 18.83 31.00
N SER A 199 50.48 18.29 32.05
CA SER A 199 50.33 16.84 32.15
C SER A 199 49.43 16.37 30.99
N ILE A 200 49.77 15.24 30.37
CA ILE A 200 48.87 14.57 29.41
C ILE A 200 47.74 13.95 30.24
N PRO A 201 46.47 14.34 30.05
CA PRO A 201 45.38 13.68 30.74
C PRO A 201 45.29 12.23 30.27
N VAL A 202 45.29 11.28 31.21
CA VAL A 202 44.69 9.97 30.93
C VAL A 202 43.24 10.26 30.56
N PRO A 203 42.75 9.82 29.39
CA PRO A 203 41.38 10.12 28.98
C PRO A 203 40.42 9.53 30.01
N GLU A 204 39.47 10.34 30.47
CA GLU A 204 38.41 9.86 31.37
C GLU A 204 37.74 8.62 30.74
N PRO A 205 37.49 7.56 31.51
CA PRO A 205 36.76 6.41 30.98
C PRO A 205 35.36 6.87 30.59
N VAL A 206 35.14 7.00 29.28
CA VAL A 206 33.88 7.49 28.70
C VAL A 206 32.72 6.82 29.43
N PRO A 207 31.76 7.59 29.99
CA PRO A 207 30.66 7.02 30.76
C PRO A 207 30.06 5.85 30.00
N VAL A 208 29.99 4.68 30.63
CA VAL A 208 29.49 3.46 30.00
C VAL A 208 27.96 3.54 29.91
N VAL A 209 27.50 4.43 29.03
CA VAL A 209 26.12 4.50 28.56
C VAL A 209 25.76 3.10 28.13
N ALA A 210 24.79 2.48 28.83
CA ALA A 210 24.37 1.12 28.56
C ALA A 210 24.09 0.98 27.06
N LYS A 211 24.90 0.15 26.38
CA LYS A 211 24.95 0.09 24.91
C LYS A 211 23.53 0.05 24.36
N SER A 212 23.19 1.04 23.53
CA SER A 212 21.85 1.15 22.95
C SER A 212 21.49 -0.20 22.33
N LYS A 213 20.28 -0.70 22.66
CA LYS A 213 19.84 -2.05 22.26
C LYS A 213 20.13 -2.22 20.76
N PRO A 214 20.98 -3.19 20.36
CA PRO A 214 21.55 -3.21 19.02
C PRO A 214 20.41 -3.19 18.00
N VAL A 215 20.50 -2.25 17.05
CA VAL A 215 19.42 -1.96 16.09
C VAL A 215 18.90 -3.29 15.54
N PRO A 216 17.59 -3.60 15.68
CA PRO A 216 17.06 -4.93 15.39
C PRO A 216 17.54 -5.43 14.03
N ARG A 217 17.99 -6.69 13.95
CA ARG A 217 18.53 -7.27 12.69
C ARG A 217 17.52 -7.18 11.53
N SER A 218 16.22 -7.05 11.83
CA SER A 218 15.14 -6.75 10.89
C SER A 218 15.27 -5.40 10.16
N THR A 219 15.91 -4.39 10.73
CA THR A 219 16.07 -3.06 10.11
C THR A 219 17.04 -3.09 8.92
N TYR A 220 18.04 -3.98 8.96
CA TYR A 220 18.98 -4.23 7.85
C TYR A 220 18.53 -5.37 6.93
N GLN A 221 17.43 -6.07 7.26
CA GLN A 221 16.81 -7.04 6.36
C GLN A 221 15.81 -6.31 5.46
N PRO A 222 15.91 -6.42 4.11
CA PRO A 222 14.88 -5.89 3.24
C PRO A 222 13.53 -6.55 3.59
N PRO A 223 12.40 -5.81 3.59
CA PRO A 223 11.11 -6.34 4.03
C PRO A 223 10.75 -7.68 3.37
N LYS A 224 10.06 -8.57 4.10
CA LYS A 224 9.66 -9.91 3.61
C LYS A 224 9.00 -9.86 2.21
N LYS A 225 8.26 -8.79 1.89
CA LYS A 225 7.69 -8.53 0.56
C LYS A 225 8.76 -8.37 -0.54
N GLN A 226 9.85 -7.65 -0.30
CA GLN A 226 10.96 -7.52 -1.25
C GLN A 226 11.71 -8.84 -1.42
N GLN A 227 11.95 -9.59 -0.34
CA GLN A 227 12.57 -10.92 -0.41
C GLN A 227 11.72 -11.89 -1.25
N LEU A 228 10.40 -11.89 -1.04
CA LEU A 228 9.45 -12.68 -1.83
C LEU A 228 9.43 -12.27 -3.31
N LEU A 229 9.53 -10.98 -3.61
CA LEU A 229 9.65 -10.47 -4.98
C LEU A 229 10.97 -10.92 -5.64
N GLU A 230 12.10 -10.89 -4.94
CA GLU A 230 13.38 -11.38 -5.47
C GLU A 230 13.40 -12.90 -5.71
N THR A 231 12.82 -13.69 -4.80
CA THR A 231 12.63 -15.14 -5.05
C THR A 231 11.70 -15.39 -6.23
N THR A 232 10.66 -14.56 -6.40
CA THR A 232 9.72 -14.65 -7.54
C THR A 232 10.40 -14.27 -8.86
N LYS A 233 11.19 -13.18 -8.90
CA LYS A 233 12.01 -12.80 -10.06
C LYS A 233 12.97 -13.92 -10.47
N ARG A 234 13.68 -14.52 -9.51
CA ARG A 234 14.61 -15.64 -9.75
C ARG A 234 13.88 -16.87 -10.29
N HIS A 235 12.73 -17.23 -9.70
CA HIS A 235 11.94 -18.36 -10.15
C HIS A 235 11.33 -18.14 -11.54
N ASN A 236 10.87 -16.92 -11.85
CA ASN A 236 10.36 -16.54 -13.17
C ASN A 236 11.48 -16.52 -14.22
N ARG A 237 12.68 -16.04 -13.86
CA ARG A 237 13.88 -16.10 -14.73
C ARG A 237 14.27 -17.54 -15.02
N TRP A 238 14.36 -18.39 -14.00
CA TRP A 238 14.66 -19.82 -14.18
C TRP A 238 13.60 -20.52 -15.05
N LYS A 239 12.31 -20.23 -14.85
CA LYS A 239 11.23 -20.69 -15.74
C LYS A 239 11.37 -20.19 -17.17
N ALA A 240 11.78 -18.95 -17.39
CA ALA A 240 12.00 -18.40 -18.73
C ALA A 240 13.20 -19.06 -19.42
N GLU A 241 14.29 -19.29 -18.69
CA GLU A 241 15.47 -20.03 -19.17
C GLU A 241 15.15 -21.50 -19.45
N GLU A 242 14.27 -22.14 -18.65
CA GLU A 242 13.75 -23.49 -18.91
C GLU A 242 12.83 -23.54 -20.13
N LEU A 243 11.89 -22.60 -20.26
CA LEU A 243 10.99 -22.50 -21.42
C LEU A 243 11.75 -22.20 -22.71
N LEU A 244 12.78 -21.34 -22.67
CA LEU A 244 13.69 -21.11 -23.79
C LEU A 244 14.40 -22.42 -24.20
N ARG A 245 14.96 -23.18 -23.24
CA ARG A 245 15.59 -24.46 -23.53
C ARG A 245 14.61 -25.48 -24.12
N ARG A 246 13.37 -25.53 -23.64
CA ARG A 246 12.30 -26.38 -24.20
C ARG A 246 11.94 -25.96 -25.63
N ALA A 247 11.75 -24.65 -25.86
CA ALA A 247 11.46 -24.09 -27.17
C ALA A 247 12.58 -24.43 -28.18
N ASN A 248 13.85 -24.21 -27.85
CA ASN A 248 14.97 -24.56 -28.71
C ASN A 248 15.04 -26.09 -29.02
N VAL A 249 14.67 -26.95 -28.06
CA VAL A 249 14.59 -28.41 -28.28
C VAL A 249 13.36 -28.81 -29.12
N GLU A 250 12.26 -28.06 -29.03
CA GLU A 250 11.03 -28.32 -29.79
C GLU A 250 11.09 -27.74 -31.21
N GLU A 251 11.79 -26.62 -31.42
CA GLU A 251 12.17 -26.08 -32.73
C GLU A 251 13.02 -27.09 -33.51
N MET A 252 14.00 -27.73 -32.85
CA MET A 252 14.77 -28.85 -33.40
C MET A 252 13.93 -30.12 -33.64
N ARG A 253 12.77 -30.30 -32.98
CA ARG A 253 11.83 -31.40 -33.28
C ARG A 253 10.96 -31.12 -34.50
N CYS A 254 10.64 -29.86 -34.79
CA CYS A 254 9.93 -29.49 -36.02
C CYS A 254 10.79 -29.75 -37.28
N ALA A 255 12.12 -29.76 -37.15
CA ALA A 255 13.05 -30.04 -38.24
C ALA A 255 13.32 -31.54 -38.50
N VAL A 256 12.88 -32.45 -37.63
CA VAL A 256 13.18 -33.90 -37.74
C VAL A 256 11.87 -34.71 -37.83
N PRO A 257 11.50 -35.20 -39.03
CA PRO A 257 10.35 -36.09 -39.19
C PRO A 257 10.54 -37.38 -38.39
N ARG A 258 9.58 -37.71 -37.52
CA ARG A 258 9.56 -39.02 -36.86
C ARG A 258 9.16 -40.10 -37.86
N SER A 259 9.99 -41.14 -37.97
CA SER A 259 9.57 -42.44 -38.48
C SER A 259 8.36 -42.95 -37.68
N ARG A 260 7.33 -43.43 -38.37
CA ARG A 260 6.15 -44.05 -37.74
C ARG A 260 6.39 -45.56 -37.62
N GLY A 261 6.75 -46.04 -36.43
CA GLY A 261 6.88 -47.49 -36.24
C GLY A 261 7.63 -47.92 -34.98
N GLU A 262 7.13 -47.58 -33.79
CA GLU A 262 7.55 -48.25 -32.55
C GLU A 262 6.40 -48.21 -31.53
N PRO A 263 5.94 -49.36 -31.01
CA PRO A 263 4.91 -49.40 -29.97
C PRO A 263 5.52 -49.09 -28.59
N PRO A 264 4.76 -48.48 -27.66
CA PRO A 264 5.28 -48.14 -26.34
C PRO A 264 5.44 -49.39 -25.47
N THR A 265 6.66 -49.90 -25.35
CA THR A 265 7.02 -50.88 -24.31
C THR A 265 6.72 -50.30 -22.94
N GLN A 266 6.01 -51.06 -22.11
CA GLN A 266 5.99 -50.81 -20.68
C GLN A 266 7.37 -51.10 -20.12
N ASP A 267 8.00 -50.16 -19.42
CA ASP A 267 8.56 -50.49 -18.11
C ASP A 267 8.90 -49.29 -17.20
N SER A 268 9.23 -49.61 -15.95
CA SER A 268 9.78 -48.76 -14.89
C SER A 268 8.82 -47.76 -14.23
N ARG A 269 8.13 -48.24 -13.18
CA ARG A 269 7.53 -47.38 -12.15
C ARG A 269 8.60 -46.51 -11.48
N LYS A 270 8.65 -45.20 -11.80
CA LYS A 270 9.29 -44.19 -10.94
C LYS A 270 8.34 -43.02 -10.70
N THR A 271 8.03 -42.80 -9.41
CA THR A 271 6.92 -41.96 -8.93
C THR A 271 7.21 -40.45 -9.03
N LEU A 272 7.35 -39.94 -10.24
CA LEU A 272 7.33 -38.51 -10.49
C LEU A 272 5.88 -38.02 -10.43
N GLN A 273 5.48 -37.48 -9.27
CA GLN A 273 4.21 -36.77 -9.15
C GLN A 273 4.14 -35.67 -10.23
N PRO A 274 3.04 -35.55 -10.99
CA PRO A 274 2.81 -34.38 -11.82
C PRO A 274 2.76 -33.16 -10.90
N ARG A 275 3.82 -32.33 -10.94
CA ARG A 275 3.77 -30.99 -10.36
C ARG A 275 2.68 -30.24 -11.10
N LEU A 276 1.50 -30.17 -10.49
CA LEU A 276 0.37 -29.40 -10.99
C LEU A 276 0.85 -27.98 -11.22
N LEU A 277 0.99 -27.60 -12.50
CA LEU A 277 0.93 -26.19 -12.84
C LEU A 277 -0.41 -25.68 -12.29
N PRO A 278 -0.51 -24.39 -11.89
CA PRO A 278 -1.78 -23.70 -11.91
C PRO A 278 -2.21 -23.54 -13.37
N ARG A 279 -2.60 -24.67 -14.00
CA ARG A 279 -3.52 -24.70 -15.12
C ARG A 279 -4.69 -23.87 -14.64
N ILE A 280 -4.90 -22.69 -15.23
CA ILE A 280 -6.11 -21.91 -14.97
C ILE A 280 -7.24 -22.89 -15.20
N LEU A 281 -7.94 -23.23 -14.13
CA LEU A 281 -9.14 -24.02 -14.23
C LEU A 281 -10.13 -23.12 -14.96
N LYS A 282 -10.23 -23.31 -16.28
CA LYS A 282 -11.53 -23.25 -16.94
C LYS A 282 -12.43 -24.04 -16.00
N THR A 283 -13.30 -23.33 -15.29
CA THR A 283 -14.18 -23.90 -14.28
C THR A 283 -14.78 -25.16 -14.89
N PRO A 284 -14.64 -26.35 -14.24
CA PRO A 284 -15.00 -27.61 -14.86
C PRO A 284 -16.44 -27.46 -15.35
N LYS A 285 -16.64 -27.42 -16.69
CA LYS A 285 -17.89 -26.97 -17.35
C LYS A 285 -19.04 -27.59 -16.59
N LEU A 286 -19.78 -26.79 -15.81
CA LEU A 286 -20.47 -27.30 -14.62
C LEU A 286 -21.17 -28.61 -14.96
N THR A 287 -20.55 -29.72 -14.56
CA THR A 287 -21.08 -31.04 -14.89
C THR A 287 -22.25 -31.20 -13.95
N PHE A 288 -23.41 -30.75 -14.40
CA PHE A 288 -24.70 -31.22 -13.96
C PHE A 288 -24.63 -32.73 -14.09
N TYR A 289 -24.20 -33.39 -13.02
CA TYR A 289 -24.40 -34.82 -12.85
C TYR A 289 -25.89 -35.01 -13.12
N LYS A 290 -26.24 -35.79 -14.16
CA LYS A 290 -27.62 -36.20 -14.36
C LYS A 290 -28.08 -36.70 -13.00
N THR A 291 -29.11 -36.08 -12.44
CA THR A 291 -29.54 -36.39 -11.09
C THR A 291 -30.02 -37.82 -11.11
N ASN A 292 -29.17 -38.73 -10.63
CA ASN A 292 -29.56 -40.10 -10.39
C ASN A 292 -30.65 -39.99 -9.32
N ASN A 293 -31.90 -40.22 -9.72
CA ASN A 293 -33.08 -40.06 -8.88
C ASN A 293 -33.19 -41.21 -7.86
N VAL A 294 -32.09 -41.50 -7.17
CA VAL A 294 -32.03 -42.34 -5.99
C VAL A 294 -32.83 -41.61 -4.91
N PRO A 295 -33.88 -42.21 -4.34
CA PRO A 295 -34.65 -41.58 -3.27
C PRO A 295 -33.81 -41.53 -1.99
N VAL A 296 -33.07 -40.44 -1.83
CA VAL A 296 -32.32 -40.14 -0.60
C VAL A 296 -33.33 -40.01 0.53
N LYS A 297 -33.34 -40.99 1.44
CA LYS A 297 -34.18 -40.96 2.64
C LYS A 297 -33.82 -39.72 3.47
N LEU A 298 -34.69 -38.72 3.46
CA LEU A 298 -34.48 -37.49 4.20
C LEU A 298 -34.66 -37.75 5.70
N ASN A 299 -33.70 -37.30 6.51
CA ASN A 299 -33.84 -37.32 7.96
C ASN A 299 -35.04 -36.45 8.37
N THR A 300 -35.77 -36.84 9.42
CA THR A 300 -36.94 -36.09 9.93
C THR A 300 -36.62 -34.61 10.21
N ALA A 301 -35.48 -34.34 10.84
CA ALA A 301 -34.98 -32.99 11.07
C ALA A 301 -34.54 -32.25 9.80
N ALA A 302 -34.30 -32.91 8.66
CA ALA A 302 -34.11 -32.25 7.37
C ALA A 302 -35.46 -31.82 6.77
N ILE A 303 -36.44 -32.74 6.76
CA ILE A 303 -37.83 -32.48 6.33
C ILE A 303 -38.39 -31.27 7.08
N LEU A 304 -38.39 -31.28 8.41
CA LEU A 304 -38.98 -30.19 9.20
C LEU A 304 -38.26 -28.84 9.02
N ARG A 305 -36.93 -28.83 8.88
CA ARG A 305 -36.19 -27.58 8.60
C ARG A 305 -36.54 -27.00 7.22
N GLU A 306 -36.63 -27.84 6.21
CA GLU A 306 -36.97 -27.42 4.85
C GLU A 306 -38.45 -26.99 4.74
N GLY A 307 -39.37 -27.71 5.39
CA GLY A 307 -40.77 -27.30 5.54
C GLY A 307 -40.90 -25.93 6.21
N SER A 308 -40.23 -25.72 7.34
CA SER A 308 -40.24 -24.41 8.03
C SER A 308 -39.62 -23.26 7.22
N LEU A 309 -38.72 -23.57 6.27
CA LEU A 309 -38.16 -22.58 5.35
C LEU A 309 -39.18 -22.18 4.28
N TYR A 310 -39.91 -23.15 3.70
CA TYR A 310 -40.95 -22.89 2.72
C TYR A 310 -42.20 -22.23 3.34
N GLN A 311 -42.60 -22.63 4.56
CA GLN A 311 -43.65 -21.94 5.32
C GLN A 311 -43.33 -20.45 5.48
N ARG A 312 -42.11 -20.12 5.92
CA ARG A 312 -41.58 -18.74 6.00
C ARG A 312 -41.36 -18.02 4.67
N GLN A 313 -41.53 -18.69 3.53
CA GLN A 313 -41.61 -18.06 2.21
C GLN A 313 -43.06 -17.79 1.84
N VAL A 314 -43.95 -18.76 2.05
CA VAL A 314 -45.41 -18.60 1.86
C VAL A 314 -45.96 -17.49 2.75
N GLU A 315 -45.61 -17.46 4.03
CA GLU A 315 -45.95 -16.38 4.99
C GLU A 315 -45.59 -14.99 4.45
N LYS A 316 -44.43 -14.86 3.78
CA LYS A 316 -43.94 -13.58 3.25
C LYS A 316 -44.57 -13.14 1.94
N GLU A 317 -44.92 -14.10 1.07
CA GLU A 317 -45.68 -13.79 -0.14
C GLU A 317 -47.15 -13.51 0.21
N LEU A 318 -47.72 -14.15 1.24
CA LEU A 318 -49.03 -13.80 1.82
C LEU A 318 -48.98 -12.37 2.40
N GLU A 319 -48.04 -12.09 3.31
CA GLU A 319 -47.78 -10.73 3.82
C GLU A 319 -47.62 -9.68 2.72
N ARG A 320 -47.10 -10.06 1.54
CA ARG A 320 -46.97 -9.16 0.39
C ARG A 320 -48.31 -8.98 -0.33
N VAL A 321 -49.06 -10.05 -0.55
CA VAL A 321 -50.41 -10.00 -1.13
C VAL A 321 -51.36 -9.19 -0.24
N ASP A 322 -51.33 -9.39 1.08
CA ASP A 322 -52.14 -8.64 2.04
C ASP A 322 -51.86 -7.13 1.92
N LYS A 323 -50.58 -6.73 1.91
CA LYS A 323 -50.18 -5.32 1.74
C LYS A 323 -50.58 -4.74 0.38
N LEU A 324 -50.61 -5.55 -0.68
CA LEU A 324 -51.12 -5.14 -2.00
C LEU A 324 -52.66 -4.97 -1.97
N VAL A 325 -53.38 -5.79 -1.21
CA VAL A 325 -54.84 -5.67 -0.96
C VAL A 325 -55.16 -4.43 -0.11
N ASP A 326 -54.30 -4.10 0.87
CA ASP A 326 -54.34 -2.85 1.65
C ASP A 326 -54.03 -1.59 0.80
N GLY A 327 -53.68 -1.77 -0.48
CA GLY A 327 -53.43 -0.68 -1.43
C GLY A 327 -51.98 -0.16 -1.47
N ALA A 328 -51.00 -0.88 -0.90
CA ALA A 328 -49.60 -0.51 -1.03
C ALA A 328 -49.11 -0.70 -2.49
N GLY A 329 -48.35 0.27 -3.00
CA GLY A 329 -47.77 0.21 -4.35
C GLY A 329 -46.52 -0.67 -4.46
N ASP A 330 -46.38 -1.37 -5.58
CA ASP A 330 -45.19 -2.18 -5.89
C ASP A 330 -44.02 -1.26 -6.31
N PHE A 331 -43.02 -1.06 -5.44
CA PHE A 331 -41.81 -0.27 -5.74
C PHE A 331 -40.86 -0.93 -6.76
N SER A 332 -41.30 -1.98 -7.45
CA SER A 332 -40.52 -2.78 -8.40
C SER A 332 -40.01 -1.93 -9.56
N GLU A 333 -40.89 -1.15 -10.19
CA GLU A 333 -40.54 -0.27 -11.33
C GLU A 333 -39.53 0.80 -10.94
N PHE A 334 -39.71 1.45 -9.78
CA PHE A 334 -38.77 2.43 -9.25
C PHE A 334 -37.39 1.81 -8.99
N LEU A 335 -37.33 0.60 -8.42
CA LEU A 335 -36.07 -0.11 -8.20
C LEU A 335 -35.42 -0.59 -9.51
N GLU A 336 -36.20 -0.89 -10.56
CA GLU A 336 -35.64 -1.19 -11.88
C GLU A 336 -35.14 0.06 -12.61
N TRP A 337 -35.86 1.17 -12.54
CA TRP A 337 -35.40 2.48 -12.99
C TRP A 337 -34.11 2.90 -12.28
N GLN A 338 -34.05 2.79 -10.95
CA GLN A 338 -32.85 3.09 -10.17
C GLN A 338 -31.66 2.23 -10.59
N ARG A 339 -31.87 0.94 -10.94
CA ARG A 339 -30.82 0.07 -11.47
C ARG A 339 -30.36 0.48 -12.88
N LYS A 340 -31.28 0.94 -13.74
CA LYS A 340 -30.96 1.46 -15.09
C LYS A 340 -30.10 2.73 -14.98
N VAL A 341 -30.54 3.73 -14.21
CA VAL A 341 -29.78 4.96 -13.96
C VAL A 341 -28.41 4.68 -13.31
N GLN A 342 -28.32 3.70 -12.41
CA GLN A 342 -27.04 3.24 -11.86
C GLN A 342 -26.15 2.46 -12.84
N ALA A 343 -26.69 1.91 -13.94
CA ALA A 343 -25.91 1.29 -15.00
C ALA A 343 -25.43 2.34 -16.01
N GLU A 344 -26.36 3.17 -16.49
CA GLU A 344 -26.12 4.32 -17.38
C GLU A 344 -25.03 5.23 -16.80
N GLY A 345 -25.17 5.68 -15.55
CA GLY A 345 -24.16 6.51 -14.87
C GLY A 345 -22.81 5.81 -14.61
N ARG A 346 -22.71 4.48 -14.70
CA ARG A 346 -21.43 3.75 -14.70
C ARG A 346 -20.82 3.68 -16.10
N GLU A 347 -21.64 3.50 -17.13
CA GLU A 347 -21.21 3.53 -18.53
C GLU A 347 -20.69 4.93 -18.91
N GLU A 348 -21.37 5.99 -18.47
CA GLU A 348 -20.88 7.38 -18.58
C GLU A 348 -19.54 7.60 -17.87
N GLN A 349 -19.36 7.08 -16.65
CA GLN A 349 -18.08 7.19 -15.92
C GLN A 349 -16.92 6.46 -16.62
N LEU A 350 -17.21 5.31 -17.24
CA LEU A 350 -16.23 4.57 -18.06
C LEU A 350 -15.90 5.36 -19.34
N ALA A 351 -16.91 5.86 -20.05
CA ALA A 351 -16.73 6.67 -21.26
C ALA A 351 -15.97 7.98 -20.98
N ALA A 352 -16.27 8.68 -19.88
CA ALA A 352 -15.54 9.88 -19.47
C ALA A 352 -14.07 9.57 -19.12
N SER A 353 -13.81 8.44 -18.46
CA SER A 353 -12.45 7.95 -18.16
C SER A 353 -11.68 7.59 -19.44
N GLU A 354 -12.33 6.95 -20.40
CA GLU A 354 -11.81 6.66 -21.75
C GLU A 354 -11.50 7.97 -22.51
N CYS A 355 -12.42 8.94 -22.51
CA CYS A 355 -12.23 10.26 -23.12
C CYS A 355 -11.01 10.99 -22.56
N HIS A 356 -10.87 11.12 -21.23
CA HIS A 356 -9.71 11.75 -20.62
C HIS A 356 -8.39 11.04 -20.95
N ARG A 357 -8.40 9.70 -20.95
CA ARG A 357 -7.24 8.89 -21.37
C ARG A 357 -6.85 9.15 -22.83
N LEU A 358 -7.82 9.36 -23.73
CA LEU A 358 -7.57 9.66 -25.13
C LEU A 358 -7.13 11.12 -25.36
N GLN A 359 -7.73 12.08 -24.65
CA GLN A 359 -7.28 13.48 -24.63
C GLN A 359 -5.80 13.59 -24.22
N GLY A 360 -5.39 12.83 -23.19
CA GLY A 360 -3.97 12.76 -22.77
C GLY A 360 -3.04 12.20 -23.85
N LYS A 361 -3.49 11.25 -24.68
CA LYS A 361 -2.72 10.76 -25.85
C LYS A 361 -2.66 11.81 -26.97
N LEU A 362 -3.77 12.49 -27.23
CA LEU A 362 -3.87 13.51 -28.27
C LEU A 362 -2.88 14.65 -27.99
N SER A 363 -2.93 15.20 -26.77
CA SER A 363 -2.00 16.23 -26.30
C SER A 363 -0.53 15.79 -26.37
N HIS A 364 -0.24 14.51 -26.12
CA HIS A 364 1.13 13.98 -26.26
C HIS A 364 1.60 13.92 -27.72
N GLU A 365 0.76 13.44 -28.64
CA GLU A 365 1.06 13.42 -30.08
C GLU A 365 1.22 14.85 -30.65
N GLU A 366 0.33 15.76 -30.27
CA GLU A 366 0.40 17.18 -30.62
C GLU A 366 1.67 17.86 -30.09
N ALA A 367 2.07 17.58 -28.84
CA ALA A 367 3.31 18.08 -28.27
C ALA A 367 4.56 17.55 -28.98
N ILE A 368 4.53 16.32 -29.51
CA ILE A 368 5.61 15.80 -30.37
C ILE A 368 5.64 16.52 -31.72
N LEU A 369 4.49 16.72 -32.36
CA LEU A 369 4.37 17.44 -33.64
C LEU A 369 4.84 18.90 -33.51
N ALA A 370 4.47 19.59 -32.43
CA ALA A 370 4.92 20.94 -32.13
C ALA A 370 6.45 21.01 -31.95
N ARG A 371 7.05 20.04 -31.26
CA ARG A 371 8.51 19.92 -31.14
C ARG A 371 9.19 19.67 -32.49
N GLN A 372 8.60 18.87 -33.38
CA GLN A 372 9.16 18.63 -34.73
C GLN A 372 9.12 19.91 -35.59
N ARG A 373 8.01 20.65 -35.59
CA ARG A 373 7.89 21.96 -36.25
C ARG A 373 8.92 22.97 -35.73
N LEU A 374 9.11 23.05 -34.41
CA LEU A 374 10.12 23.92 -33.79
C LEU A 374 11.54 23.55 -34.21
N VAL A 375 11.86 22.24 -34.29
CA VAL A 375 13.17 21.77 -34.77
C VAL A 375 13.37 22.03 -36.26
N GLN A 376 12.31 22.02 -37.08
CA GLN A 376 12.38 22.40 -38.51
C GLN A 376 12.67 23.90 -38.66
N GLY A 377 11.85 24.76 -38.05
CA GLY A 377 12.05 26.22 -38.10
C GLY A 377 13.39 26.69 -37.49
N ASN A 378 13.96 25.94 -36.53
CA ASN A 378 15.30 26.21 -36.01
C ASN A 378 16.43 25.76 -36.95
N LYS A 379 16.21 24.76 -37.82
CA LYS A 379 17.16 24.42 -38.89
C LYS A 379 17.14 25.50 -39.98
N GLU A 380 15.96 25.85 -40.47
CA GLU A 380 15.75 26.89 -41.49
C GLU A 380 16.45 28.20 -41.10
N LYS A 381 16.26 28.66 -39.86
CA LYS A 381 16.97 29.83 -39.32
C LYS A 381 18.48 29.65 -39.18
N ALA A 382 18.95 28.44 -38.85
CA ALA A 382 20.38 28.15 -38.75
C ALA A 382 21.04 28.00 -40.14
N ASP A 383 20.29 27.64 -41.17
CA ASP A 383 20.75 27.57 -42.56
C ASP A 383 20.78 28.97 -43.18
N GLN A 384 19.72 29.78 -42.99
CA GLN A 384 19.72 31.22 -43.30
C GLN A 384 20.91 31.96 -42.66
N LYS A 385 21.20 31.69 -41.38
CA LYS A 385 22.36 32.29 -40.70
C LYS A 385 23.71 31.81 -41.24
N LYS A 386 23.81 30.60 -41.83
CA LYS A 386 25.03 30.18 -42.55
C LYS A 386 25.18 30.97 -43.85
N GLU A 387 24.09 31.13 -44.60
CA GLU A 387 24.05 31.89 -45.86
C GLU A 387 24.49 33.34 -45.62
N GLU A 388 23.88 34.04 -44.65
CA GLU A 388 24.31 35.37 -44.21
C GLU A 388 25.80 35.42 -43.83
N THR A 389 26.31 34.45 -43.06
CA THR A 389 27.74 34.43 -42.71
C THR A 389 28.65 34.12 -43.90
N ALA A 390 28.17 33.37 -44.90
CA ALA A 390 28.93 33.08 -46.11
C ALA A 390 29.05 34.32 -47.00
N GLU A 391 27.96 35.08 -47.16
CA GLU A 391 27.96 36.39 -47.84
C GLU A 391 28.90 37.38 -47.14
N LEU A 392 28.83 37.49 -45.80
CA LEU A 392 29.73 38.34 -45.02
C LEU A 392 31.20 37.88 -45.15
N MET A 393 31.48 36.58 -45.17
CA MET A 393 32.84 36.07 -45.41
C MET A 393 33.35 36.39 -46.83
N GLN A 394 32.49 36.35 -47.85
CA GLN A 394 32.83 36.76 -49.22
C GLN A 394 33.19 38.25 -49.25
N GLN A 395 32.33 39.12 -48.69
CA GLN A 395 32.59 40.56 -48.59
C GLN A 395 33.90 40.87 -47.82
N CYS A 396 34.18 40.13 -46.74
CA CYS A 396 35.45 40.26 -46.01
C CYS A 396 36.66 39.81 -46.84
N ALA A 397 36.54 38.77 -47.66
CA ALA A 397 37.60 38.32 -48.55
C ALA A 397 37.87 39.33 -49.69
N GLU A 398 36.82 39.91 -50.26
CA GLU A 398 36.92 40.98 -51.27
C GLU A 398 37.59 42.24 -50.71
N ARG A 399 37.20 42.69 -49.51
CA ARG A 399 37.85 43.82 -48.83
C ARG A 399 39.33 43.54 -48.56
N ARG A 400 39.68 42.34 -48.07
CA ARG A 400 41.09 41.94 -47.90
C ARG A 400 41.87 41.95 -49.22
N LEU A 401 41.26 41.55 -50.33
CA LEU A 401 41.89 41.62 -51.66
C LEU A 401 42.07 43.07 -52.14
N GLN A 402 41.17 44.00 -51.79
CA GLN A 402 41.31 45.43 -52.06
C GLN A 402 42.39 46.07 -51.18
N GLU A 403 42.39 45.76 -49.88
CA GLU A 403 43.41 46.16 -48.90
C GLU A 403 44.80 45.63 -49.29
N GLU A 404 44.91 44.38 -49.73
CA GLU A 404 46.17 43.83 -50.24
C GLU A 404 46.66 44.56 -51.50
N ARG A 405 45.78 45.01 -52.39
CA ARG A 405 46.16 45.78 -53.59
C ARG A 405 46.71 47.15 -53.19
N SER A 406 45.97 47.91 -52.37
CA SER A 406 46.42 49.23 -51.90
C SER A 406 47.67 49.14 -51.02
N MET A 407 47.82 48.10 -50.20
CA MET A 407 49.06 47.82 -49.48
C MET A 407 50.22 47.47 -50.41
N LYS A 408 50.01 46.69 -51.49
CA LYS A 408 51.07 46.40 -52.49
C LYS A 408 51.50 47.65 -53.25
N GLU A 409 50.58 48.58 -53.52
CA GLU A 409 50.89 49.90 -54.09
C GLU A 409 51.64 50.80 -53.10
N LEU A 410 51.22 50.85 -51.83
CA LEU A 410 51.92 51.59 -50.79
C LEU A 410 53.32 51.02 -50.54
N VAL A 411 53.46 49.70 -50.52
CA VAL A 411 54.76 49.00 -50.39
C VAL A 411 55.65 49.23 -51.61
N ARG A 412 55.13 49.41 -52.83
CA ARG A 412 55.94 49.87 -53.98
C ARG A 412 56.52 51.26 -53.71
N ARG A 413 55.68 52.23 -53.35
CA ARG A 413 56.11 53.61 -53.01
C ARG A 413 57.11 53.63 -51.85
N VAL A 414 56.87 52.84 -50.81
CA VAL A 414 57.78 52.71 -49.66
C VAL A 414 59.07 51.96 -50.05
N ALA A 415 59.04 50.98 -50.97
CA ALA A 415 60.24 50.31 -51.47
C ALA A 415 61.10 51.24 -52.34
N GLU A 416 60.48 52.14 -53.10
CA GLU A 416 61.17 53.22 -53.82
C GLU A 416 61.85 54.17 -52.84
N VAL A 417 61.14 54.65 -51.81
CA VAL A 417 61.75 55.45 -50.72
C VAL A 417 62.84 54.66 -49.97
N GLN A 418 62.65 53.37 -49.71
CA GLN A 418 63.65 52.53 -49.03
C GLN A 418 64.89 52.25 -49.89
N ARG A 419 64.80 52.23 -51.22
CA ARG A 419 65.99 52.20 -52.09
C ARG A 419 66.81 53.48 -51.86
N ASN A 420 66.15 54.63 -51.83
CA ASN A 420 66.79 55.93 -51.57
C ASN A 420 67.39 55.99 -50.15
N VAL A 421 66.67 55.50 -49.12
CA VAL A 421 67.17 55.43 -47.74
C VAL A 421 68.30 54.41 -47.58
N LYS A 422 68.30 53.27 -48.30
CA LYS A 422 69.42 52.32 -48.27
C LYS A 422 70.69 52.91 -48.90
N VAL A 423 70.55 53.74 -49.94
CA VAL A 423 71.65 54.55 -50.50
C VAL A 423 72.19 55.59 -49.51
N ALA A 424 71.44 55.96 -48.47
CA ALA A 424 71.93 56.76 -47.34
C ALA A 424 72.50 55.88 -46.19
N GLN A 425 71.84 54.77 -45.83
CA GLN A 425 72.28 53.89 -44.74
C GLN A 425 73.58 53.14 -45.03
N THR A 426 73.90 52.83 -46.30
CA THR A 426 75.22 52.29 -46.68
C THR A 426 76.36 53.29 -46.45
N LYS A 427 76.06 54.59 -46.34
CA LYS A 427 77.03 55.62 -45.91
C LYS A 427 77.22 55.61 -44.38
N LEU A 428 76.15 55.36 -43.62
CA LEU A 428 76.17 55.33 -42.14
C LEU A 428 76.71 54.02 -41.54
N LEU A 429 76.40 52.85 -42.11
CA LEU A 429 76.83 51.55 -41.56
C LEU A 429 78.36 51.39 -41.56
N ARG A 430 79.05 52.04 -42.52
CA ARG A 430 80.51 52.16 -42.57
C ARG A 430 81.12 52.82 -41.32
N GLY A 431 80.33 53.57 -40.54
CA GLY A 431 80.74 54.16 -39.25
C GLY A 431 80.15 53.49 -38.00
N ARG A 432 79.42 52.37 -38.11
CA ARG A 432 78.83 51.64 -36.95
C ARG A 432 79.42 50.27 -36.68
N GLN A 433 80.07 49.65 -37.67
CA GLN A 433 80.80 48.38 -37.46
C GLN A 433 82.01 48.53 -36.52
N GLN A 434 82.36 49.77 -36.17
CA GLN A 434 83.45 50.16 -35.27
C GLN A 434 83.13 50.01 -33.76
N ILE A 435 81.93 49.53 -33.36
CA ILE A 435 81.45 49.58 -31.96
C ILE A 435 81.04 48.22 -31.37
N VAL A 436 80.41 47.33 -32.14
CA VAL A 436 79.66 46.17 -31.57
C VAL A 436 80.55 45.00 -31.07
N GLN A 437 81.87 45.09 -31.22
CA GLN A 437 82.80 44.02 -30.80
C GLN A 437 83.01 43.95 -29.27
N GLU A 438 82.48 44.90 -28.50
CA GLU A 438 82.88 45.17 -27.11
C GLU A 438 82.05 44.47 -26.00
N VAL A 439 81.05 43.62 -26.32
CA VAL A 439 79.93 43.33 -25.36
C VAL A 439 79.56 41.84 -25.11
N ILE A 440 79.98 40.87 -25.92
CA ILE A 440 79.27 39.56 -26.04
C ILE A 440 79.46 38.53 -24.88
N GLU A 441 80.37 38.75 -23.94
CA GLU A 441 81.04 37.65 -23.22
C GLU A 441 80.37 37.10 -21.93
N GLU A 442 79.18 37.57 -21.53
CA GLU A 442 78.59 37.28 -20.20
C GLU A 442 78.13 35.81 -19.90
N SER A 443 76.86 35.47 -20.20
CA SER A 443 75.98 34.89 -19.17
C SER A 443 75.24 33.60 -19.60
N ARG A 444 75.40 32.49 -18.85
CA ARG A 444 74.89 31.16 -19.26
C ARG A 444 74.39 30.16 -18.18
N GLU A 445 74.42 30.44 -16.87
CA GLU A 445 74.67 29.36 -15.88
C GLU A 445 73.50 28.74 -15.06
N LEU A 446 72.26 29.25 -15.09
CA LEU A 446 71.35 29.15 -13.91
C LEU A 446 70.34 27.95 -13.76
N LEU A 447 70.43 26.82 -14.48
CA LEU A 447 69.19 26.12 -14.96
C LEU A 447 68.83 24.66 -14.52
N GLN A 448 69.26 24.08 -13.37
CA GLN A 448 69.22 22.59 -13.19
C GLN A 448 68.48 21.91 -11.98
N ARG A 449 67.73 22.59 -11.10
CA ARG A 449 67.60 22.14 -9.68
C ARG A 449 66.36 21.38 -9.13
N SER A 450 65.47 20.72 -9.88
CA SER A 450 64.36 19.92 -9.27
C SER A 450 63.65 18.86 -10.15
N ALA A 451 63.19 17.73 -9.57
CA ALA A 451 62.27 16.75 -10.23
C ALA A 451 61.53 15.66 -9.38
N GLU A 452 62.08 15.16 -8.25
CA GLU A 452 61.96 13.70 -7.95
C GLU A 452 60.87 13.18 -6.95
N ALA A 453 59.88 13.99 -6.53
CA ALA A 453 59.00 13.63 -5.40
C ALA A 453 57.83 12.64 -5.73
N ALA A 454 58.09 11.33 -5.63
CA ALA A 454 57.11 10.22 -5.65
C ALA A 454 56.29 10.08 -4.33
N GLY A 455 55.24 9.24 -4.18
CA GLY A 455 54.50 8.43 -5.17
C GLY A 455 53.78 7.14 -4.70
N GLU A 456 53.86 6.70 -3.43
CA GLU A 456 53.73 5.24 -3.11
C GLU A 456 52.48 4.69 -2.36
N GLU A 457 51.72 5.45 -1.59
CA GLU A 457 51.00 4.89 -0.40
C GLU A 457 49.84 3.86 -0.61
N GLN A 458 48.92 4.06 -1.56
CA GLN A 458 47.49 3.69 -1.33
C GLN A 458 47.04 2.21 -1.40
N LYS A 459 47.94 1.21 -1.41
CA LYS A 459 47.60 -0.16 -1.87
C LYS A 459 46.91 -1.14 -0.88
N ARG A 460 46.83 -0.89 0.44
CA ARG A 460 46.75 -1.98 1.46
C ARG A 460 45.40 -2.26 2.19
N ARG A 461 44.19 -1.96 1.67
CA ARG A 461 42.93 -2.06 2.46
C ARG A 461 41.71 -2.70 1.76
N ARG A 462 41.65 -4.03 1.51
CA ARG A 462 40.49 -4.66 0.82
C ARG A 462 39.97 -6.06 1.23
N GLU A 463 40.63 -6.86 2.08
CA GLU A 463 40.40 -8.34 2.04
C GLU A 463 39.54 -8.98 3.16
N LEU A 464 39.14 -8.26 4.21
CA LEU A 464 38.51 -8.90 5.38
C LEU A 464 36.96 -9.05 5.29
N ILE A 465 36.44 -10.13 5.90
CA ILE A 465 35.02 -10.39 6.22
C ILE A 465 34.15 -10.84 5.02
N SER A 466 34.31 -12.12 4.62
CA SER A 466 33.48 -12.81 3.61
C SER A 466 32.65 -13.99 4.17
N GLN A 467 32.62 -14.19 5.49
CA GLN A 467 32.18 -15.43 6.15
C GLN A 467 30.93 -15.24 7.05
N LEU A 468 30.42 -16.35 7.60
CA LEU A 468 29.22 -16.47 8.46
C LEU A 468 27.84 -16.35 7.75
N ARG A 469 27.57 -17.32 6.86
CA ARG A 469 26.20 -17.82 6.58
C ARG A 469 26.14 -19.33 6.87
N ALA A 470 25.37 -19.77 7.87
CA ALA A 470 25.01 -21.19 8.06
C ALA A 470 23.83 -21.39 9.05
N LEU A 471 22.72 -22.00 8.57
CA LEU A 471 21.85 -23.02 9.21
C LEU A 471 21.15 -22.74 10.59
N GLU A 472 20.21 -23.57 11.11
CA GLU A 472 18.80 -23.85 10.68
C GLU A 472 17.93 -24.40 11.90
N THR A 473 16.77 -25.09 11.75
CA THR A 473 15.62 -25.00 12.73
C THR A 473 14.79 -26.27 13.21
N GLN A 474 14.47 -26.35 14.54
CA GLN A 474 13.18 -26.72 15.26
C GLN A 474 12.63 -28.21 15.56
N PRO A 475 11.63 -28.44 16.51
CA PRO A 475 11.43 -29.68 17.37
C PRO A 475 9.96 -30.29 17.57
N VAL A 476 9.63 -31.18 18.60
CA VAL A 476 8.32 -31.41 19.39
C VAL A 476 8.21 -32.77 20.29
N ARG A 477 7.07 -33.18 20.96
CA ARG A 477 6.85 -34.15 22.15
C ARG A 477 5.51 -35.03 22.19
N GLN A 478 5.30 -36.04 23.13
CA GLN A 478 4.07 -36.33 24.03
C GLN A 478 3.96 -37.70 24.87
N GLY A 479 2.82 -38.08 25.55
CA GLY A 479 2.53 -39.22 26.56
C GLY A 479 1.06 -39.83 26.47
N LYS A 480 0.34 -40.69 27.30
CA LYS A 480 0.17 -41.33 28.69
C LYS A 480 -0.78 -42.63 28.60
N LEU A 481 -1.48 -43.41 29.51
CA LEU A 481 -1.76 -43.90 30.96
C LEU A 481 -2.83 -45.11 30.90
N VAL A 482 -3.55 -45.82 31.84
CA VAL A 482 -3.57 -46.45 33.26
C VAL A 482 -4.93 -47.28 33.48
N ASP A 483 -5.17 -48.24 34.45
CA ASP A 483 -6.47 -48.58 35.24
C ASP A 483 -6.61 -49.95 36.08
N LEU A 484 -7.77 -50.24 36.77
CA LEU A 484 -8.16 -51.37 37.71
C LEU A 484 -9.64 -51.93 37.56
N THR A 485 -9.95 -53.19 37.96
CA THR A 485 -11.36 -53.72 38.10
C THR A 485 -11.62 -54.87 39.13
N GLN A 486 -12.12 -54.58 40.35
CA GLN A 486 -12.82 -55.56 41.22
C GLN A 486 -13.92 -54.88 42.05
N ILE A 487 -15.03 -55.57 42.35
CA ILE A 487 -16.14 -55.04 43.17
C ILE A 487 -15.96 -55.48 44.64
N PRO A 488 -16.07 -54.60 45.65
CA PRO A 488 -15.73 -54.91 47.04
C PRO A 488 -16.98 -55.13 47.91
N GLY A 489 -16.94 -56.10 48.83
CA GLY A 489 -18.00 -56.31 49.83
C GLY A 489 -17.89 -55.29 50.96
N TYR A 490 -19.02 -54.68 51.35
CA TYR A 490 -19.05 -53.53 52.27
C TYR A 490 -20.10 -53.62 53.40
N GLY A 491 -20.86 -54.73 53.52
CA GLY A 491 -21.63 -55.04 54.73
C GLY A 491 -22.86 -54.15 54.95
N LEU A 492 -23.48 -53.66 53.88
CA LEU A 492 -24.70 -52.84 53.94
C LEU A 492 -25.97 -53.71 53.95
N GLU A 493 -27.02 -53.26 54.64
CA GLU A 493 -28.31 -53.98 54.76
C GLU A 493 -29.09 -54.16 53.43
N GLY A 494 -28.51 -53.71 52.31
CA GLY A 494 -28.97 -53.95 50.94
C GLY A 494 -28.19 -55.03 50.17
N GLU A 495 -27.21 -55.70 50.77
CA GLU A 495 -26.40 -56.78 50.16
C GLU A 495 -27.20 -58.09 49.99
N MET A 496 -28.33 -58.04 49.28
CA MET A 496 -29.02 -59.23 48.79
C MET A 496 -28.08 -60.03 47.87
N SER A 497 -28.10 -61.36 48.01
CA SER A 497 -27.36 -62.22 47.10
C SER A 497 -27.86 -62.04 45.65
N VAL A 498 -26.99 -62.37 44.69
CA VAL A 498 -27.29 -62.34 43.24
C VAL A 498 -28.44 -63.31 42.86
N VAL A 499 -28.96 -64.11 43.81
CA VAL A 499 -30.04 -65.09 43.64
C VAL A 499 -31.37 -64.57 44.19
N GLU A 500 -31.43 -64.00 45.40
CA GLU A 500 -32.67 -63.43 45.97
C GLU A 500 -33.21 -62.25 45.14
N LEU A 501 -32.30 -61.51 44.52
CA LEU A 501 -32.56 -60.50 43.49
C LEU A 501 -33.33 -61.03 42.26
N ARG A 502 -33.58 -62.33 42.10
CA ARG A 502 -34.20 -62.93 40.90
C ARG A 502 -35.70 -63.15 41.00
N GLU A 503 -36.23 -63.49 42.19
CA GLU A 503 -37.63 -63.88 42.38
C GLU A 503 -38.57 -62.68 42.58
N ARG A 504 -38.17 -61.71 43.42
CA ARG A 504 -38.87 -60.41 43.50
C ARG A 504 -38.89 -59.72 42.13
N LEU A 505 -37.81 -59.88 41.38
CA LEU A 505 -37.64 -59.45 39.99
C LEU A 505 -38.41 -60.31 38.97
N ALA A 506 -39.09 -61.39 39.37
CA ALA A 506 -40.01 -62.16 38.52
C ALA A 506 -41.42 -61.54 38.53
N LEU A 507 -42.03 -61.32 39.69
CA LEU A 507 -43.35 -60.67 39.78
C LEU A 507 -43.32 -59.23 39.23
N LEU A 508 -42.23 -58.48 39.51
CA LEU A 508 -42.00 -57.15 38.95
C LEU A 508 -41.74 -57.14 37.42
N LYS A 509 -41.63 -58.29 36.74
CA LYS A 509 -41.67 -58.34 35.26
C LYS A 509 -43.10 -58.37 34.74
N GLU A 510 -44.09 -58.87 35.48
CA GLU A 510 -45.42 -59.12 34.93
C GLU A 510 -46.33 -57.90 34.94
N THR A 511 -46.34 -57.13 36.03
CA THR A 511 -46.96 -55.80 36.05
C THR A 511 -46.33 -54.90 34.99
N ARG A 512 -45.00 -54.89 34.96
CA ARG A 512 -44.18 -54.18 33.98
C ARG A 512 -44.47 -54.58 32.52
N ARG A 513 -44.76 -55.85 32.21
CA ARG A 513 -45.13 -56.29 30.85
C ARG A 513 -46.39 -55.58 30.34
N ARG A 514 -47.44 -55.50 31.16
CA ARG A 514 -48.72 -54.86 30.80
C ARG A 514 -48.53 -53.35 30.59
N GLU A 515 -47.84 -52.69 31.52
CA GLU A 515 -47.45 -51.29 31.35
C GLU A 515 -46.59 -51.06 30.09
N GLU A 516 -45.65 -51.98 29.79
CA GLU A 516 -44.85 -51.91 28.57
C GLU A 516 -45.71 -52.11 27.31
N GLU A 517 -46.79 -52.91 27.35
CA GLU A 517 -47.72 -53.12 26.23
C GLU A 517 -48.55 -51.86 25.94
N GLU A 518 -49.18 -51.25 26.95
CA GLU A 518 -49.89 -49.97 26.79
C GLU A 518 -48.96 -48.86 26.27
N LYS A 519 -47.73 -48.78 26.83
CA LYS A 519 -46.72 -47.81 26.39
C LYS A 519 -46.23 -48.11 24.97
N ARG A 520 -46.13 -49.38 24.55
CA ARG A 520 -45.81 -49.77 23.16
C ARG A 520 -46.91 -49.30 22.21
N ASP A 521 -48.18 -49.47 22.54
CA ASP A 521 -49.29 -49.05 21.67
C ASP A 521 -49.42 -47.52 21.56
N GLN A 522 -49.28 -46.78 22.66
CA GLN A 522 -49.17 -45.31 22.63
C GLN A 522 -47.98 -44.86 21.75
N ILE A 523 -46.83 -45.52 21.87
CA ILE A 523 -45.65 -45.26 21.02
C ILE A 523 -45.92 -45.62 19.55
N ILE A 524 -46.69 -46.66 19.24
CA ILE A 524 -47.06 -47.04 17.87
C ILE A 524 -48.02 -46.01 17.27
N GLN A 525 -49.05 -45.58 17.99
CA GLN A 525 -49.98 -44.54 17.56
C GLN A 525 -49.25 -43.21 17.32
N GLY A 526 -48.42 -42.77 18.28
CA GLY A 526 -47.61 -41.56 18.15
C GLY A 526 -46.58 -41.63 17.00
N LYS A 527 -46.04 -42.83 16.69
CA LYS A 527 -45.20 -43.05 15.51
C LYS A 527 -45.98 -42.95 14.19
N ARG A 528 -47.23 -43.47 14.15
CA ARG A 528 -48.11 -43.37 12.97
C ARG A 528 -48.47 -41.92 12.67
N ALA A 529 -48.98 -41.18 13.65
CA ALA A 529 -49.33 -39.76 13.50
C ALA A 529 -48.13 -38.93 13.01
N ARG A 530 -46.96 -39.04 13.67
CA ARG A 530 -45.73 -38.34 13.25
C ARG A 530 -45.23 -38.74 11.86
N SER A 531 -45.53 -39.95 11.40
CA SER A 531 -45.20 -40.39 10.04
C SER A 531 -46.10 -39.73 8.99
N GLN A 532 -47.40 -39.56 9.30
CA GLN A 532 -48.36 -38.86 8.44
C GLN A 532 -48.06 -37.35 8.37
N GLU A 533 -47.74 -36.72 9.51
CA GLU A 533 -47.25 -35.33 9.57
C GLU A 533 -46.02 -35.13 8.65
N LEU A 534 -45.03 -36.03 8.74
CA LEU A 534 -43.83 -35.97 7.90
C LEU A 534 -44.10 -36.24 6.42
N GLN A 535 -45.07 -37.10 6.08
CA GLN A 535 -45.52 -37.31 4.70
C GLN A 535 -46.12 -36.02 4.12
N ASN A 536 -47.08 -35.41 4.83
CA ASN A 536 -47.72 -34.16 4.42
C ASN A 536 -46.69 -33.03 4.20
N VAL A 537 -45.70 -32.91 5.09
CA VAL A 537 -44.61 -31.91 4.95
C VAL A 537 -43.67 -32.24 3.76
N VAL A 538 -43.38 -33.53 3.49
CA VAL A 538 -42.62 -33.93 2.29
C VAL A 538 -43.37 -33.59 0.99
N GLU A 539 -44.68 -33.78 0.97
CA GLU A 539 -45.53 -33.43 -0.18
C GLU A 539 -45.53 -31.92 -0.42
N GLN A 540 -45.74 -31.11 0.62
CA GLN A 540 -45.62 -29.64 0.55
C GLN A 540 -44.23 -29.21 0.02
N ILE A 541 -43.14 -29.77 0.57
CA ILE A 541 -41.77 -29.54 0.10
C ILE A 541 -41.61 -29.88 -1.39
N SER A 542 -42.21 -30.98 -1.86
CA SER A 542 -42.13 -31.40 -3.25
C SER A 542 -42.80 -30.38 -4.21
N LEU A 543 -43.95 -29.83 -3.81
CA LEU A 543 -44.67 -28.81 -4.56
C LEU A 543 -43.88 -27.49 -4.59
N CYS A 544 -43.35 -27.06 -3.45
CA CYS A 544 -42.50 -25.87 -3.34
C CYS A 544 -41.22 -26.00 -4.18
N ARG A 545 -40.55 -27.15 -4.15
CA ARG A 545 -39.39 -27.46 -5.01
C ARG A 545 -39.76 -27.39 -6.50
N ALA A 546 -40.92 -27.92 -6.90
CA ALA A 546 -41.37 -27.88 -8.29
C ALA A 546 -41.74 -26.46 -8.76
N ALA A 547 -42.33 -25.63 -7.89
CA ALA A 547 -42.59 -24.21 -8.19
C ALA A 547 -41.29 -23.40 -8.29
N MET A 548 -40.34 -23.60 -7.36
CA MET A 548 -39.05 -22.93 -7.36
C MET A 548 -38.16 -23.37 -8.52
N GLY A 549 -38.21 -24.65 -8.92
CA GLY A 549 -37.55 -25.17 -10.11
C GLY A 549 -38.06 -24.51 -11.41
N ARG A 550 -39.39 -24.40 -11.57
CA ARG A 550 -40.01 -23.72 -12.73
C ARG A 550 -39.63 -22.24 -12.80
N SER A 551 -39.74 -21.49 -11.70
CA SER A 551 -39.34 -20.08 -11.69
C SER A 551 -37.83 -19.87 -11.87
N ALA A 552 -36.99 -20.82 -11.42
CA ALA A 552 -35.55 -20.79 -11.67
C ALA A 552 -35.19 -21.07 -13.13
N ALA A 553 -35.92 -21.96 -13.82
CA ALA A 553 -35.78 -22.21 -15.25
C ALA A 553 -36.13 -20.95 -16.07
N LEU A 554 -37.29 -20.34 -15.83
CA LEU A 554 -37.72 -19.11 -16.52
C LEU A 554 -36.69 -17.97 -16.36
N ARG A 555 -36.24 -17.69 -15.12
CA ARG A 555 -35.18 -16.69 -14.86
C ARG A 555 -33.84 -17.04 -15.51
N TRP A 556 -33.56 -18.32 -15.78
CA TRP A 556 -32.36 -18.74 -16.50
C TRP A 556 -32.52 -18.52 -18.00
N GLU A 557 -33.70 -18.79 -18.56
CA GLU A 557 -34.03 -18.53 -19.96
C GLU A 557 -34.07 -17.02 -20.28
N GLU A 558 -34.65 -16.20 -19.40
CA GLU A 558 -34.55 -14.74 -19.47
C GLU A 558 -33.09 -14.25 -19.50
N ARG A 559 -32.25 -14.75 -18.57
CA ARG A 559 -30.83 -14.37 -18.51
C ARG A 559 -30.08 -14.83 -19.75
N LYS A 560 -30.38 -16.05 -20.23
CA LYS A 560 -29.83 -16.59 -21.48
C LYS A 560 -30.22 -15.70 -22.66
N ALA A 561 -31.49 -15.32 -22.79
CA ALA A 561 -31.97 -14.40 -23.82
C ALA A 561 -31.29 -13.03 -23.73
N ARG A 562 -31.23 -12.41 -22.54
CA ARG A 562 -30.50 -11.15 -22.31
C ARG A 562 -28.99 -11.24 -22.64
N SER A 563 -28.38 -12.41 -22.48
CA SER A 563 -26.97 -12.67 -22.83
C SER A 563 -26.72 -13.11 -24.29
N ALA A 564 -27.78 -13.50 -25.00
CA ALA A 564 -27.74 -13.96 -26.39
C ALA A 564 -28.24 -12.88 -27.37
N ALA A 565 -29.01 -11.90 -26.89
CA ALA A 565 -29.16 -10.62 -27.56
C ALA A 565 -27.75 -10.04 -27.79
N PRO A 566 -27.41 -9.61 -29.02
CA PRO A 566 -26.11 -9.00 -29.28
C PRO A 566 -26.01 -7.72 -28.45
N ALA A 567 -24.99 -7.64 -27.59
CA ALA A 567 -24.68 -6.40 -26.90
C ALA A 567 -24.41 -5.33 -27.96
N ALA A 568 -25.31 -4.37 -28.10
CA ALA A 568 -25.13 -3.24 -29.00
C ALA A 568 -23.80 -2.56 -28.64
N PRO A 569 -22.95 -2.21 -29.62
CA PRO A 569 -21.67 -1.57 -29.34
C PRO A 569 -21.91 -0.10 -28.96
N SER A 570 -22.36 0.14 -27.72
CA SER A 570 -22.43 1.45 -27.06
C SER A 570 -21.03 2.00 -26.74
N GLN A 571 -20.18 2.05 -27.76
CA GLN A 571 -18.96 2.85 -27.73
C GLN A 571 -19.36 4.29 -28.00
N ASP A 572 -19.39 5.10 -26.95
CA ASP A 572 -19.59 6.54 -26.98
C ASP A 572 -19.00 7.20 -28.23
N GLU A 573 -19.80 7.96 -28.98
CA GLU A 573 -19.35 8.68 -30.18
C GLU A 573 -18.16 9.60 -29.85
N ARG A 574 -18.19 10.21 -28.66
CA ARG A 574 -17.11 11.00 -28.04
C ARG A 574 -15.78 10.24 -27.98
N VAL A 575 -15.83 8.96 -27.59
CA VAL A 575 -14.67 8.06 -27.48
C VAL A 575 -14.18 7.69 -28.89
N LEU A 576 -15.07 7.35 -29.81
CA LEU A 576 -14.73 7.01 -31.20
C LEU A 576 -14.09 8.18 -31.95
N GLU A 577 -14.60 9.41 -31.79
CA GLU A 577 -13.98 10.62 -32.34
C GLU A 577 -12.56 10.83 -31.81
N LEU A 578 -12.36 10.70 -30.49
CA LEU A 578 -11.06 10.89 -29.88
C LEU A 578 -10.05 9.80 -30.29
N GLN A 579 -10.51 8.57 -30.55
CA GLN A 579 -9.67 7.53 -31.16
C GLN A 579 -9.22 7.95 -32.57
N ARG A 580 -10.13 8.37 -33.45
CA ARG A 580 -9.81 8.84 -34.82
C ARG A 580 -8.80 10.00 -34.80
N LYS A 581 -9.05 11.03 -33.98
CA LYS A 581 -8.17 12.21 -33.82
C LYS A 581 -6.76 11.82 -33.34
N VAL A 582 -6.64 10.84 -32.43
CA VAL A 582 -5.34 10.31 -31.97
C VAL A 582 -4.63 9.53 -33.08
N GLU A 583 -5.35 8.74 -33.88
CA GLU A 583 -4.78 7.99 -35.00
C GLU A 583 -4.31 8.90 -36.13
N GLU A 584 -5.06 9.96 -36.45
CA GLU A 584 -4.67 11.02 -37.39
C GLU A 584 -3.37 11.71 -36.96
N LYS A 585 -3.25 12.14 -35.70
CA LYS A 585 -2.02 12.79 -35.19
C LYS A 585 -0.84 11.82 -35.13
N ALA A 586 -1.07 10.56 -34.75
CA ALA A 586 -0.04 9.53 -34.82
C ALA A 586 0.39 9.23 -36.27
N ALA A 587 -0.50 9.36 -37.26
CA ALA A 587 -0.19 9.23 -38.68
C ALA A 587 0.56 10.45 -39.23
N GLU A 588 0.19 11.68 -38.85
CA GLU A 588 0.97 12.90 -39.11
C GLU A 588 2.41 12.76 -38.60
N ARG A 589 2.58 12.28 -37.36
CA ARG A 589 3.91 12.03 -36.78
C ARG A 589 4.71 10.99 -37.57
N ARG A 590 4.07 9.90 -38.01
CA ARG A 590 4.73 8.88 -38.86
C ARG A 590 5.17 9.47 -40.21
N ARG A 591 4.37 10.33 -40.83
CA ARG A 591 4.70 11.03 -42.08
C ARG A 591 5.89 12.00 -41.89
N GLN A 592 5.85 12.86 -40.86
CA GLN A 592 6.96 13.79 -40.57
C GLN A 592 8.25 13.04 -40.19
N ALA A 593 8.17 11.98 -39.40
CA ALA A 593 9.31 11.14 -39.07
C ALA A 593 9.90 10.41 -40.30
N ALA A 594 9.07 10.04 -41.29
CA ALA A 594 9.55 9.47 -42.54
C ALA A 594 10.27 10.51 -43.42
N LEU A 595 9.74 11.73 -43.55
CA LEU A 595 10.39 12.84 -44.27
C LEU A 595 11.75 13.21 -43.65
N LEU A 596 11.84 13.23 -42.32
CA LEU A 596 13.10 13.45 -41.60
C LEU A 596 14.08 12.27 -41.69
N ARG A 597 13.63 11.09 -42.16
CA ARG A 597 14.45 9.89 -42.30
C ARG A 597 15.11 9.83 -43.68
N VAL A 598 15.91 10.86 -43.99
CA VAL A 598 16.87 10.81 -45.09
C VAL A 598 17.67 9.50 -44.96
N PRO A 599 17.69 8.63 -45.99
CA PRO A 599 18.49 7.42 -45.93
C PRO A 599 19.95 7.85 -45.85
N ALA A 600 20.58 7.62 -44.69
CA ALA A 600 21.97 8.00 -44.48
C ALA A 600 22.82 7.40 -45.61
N PRO A 601 23.53 8.21 -46.42
CA PRO A 601 24.30 7.70 -47.54
C PRO A 601 25.27 6.66 -46.98
N ARG A 602 25.20 5.42 -47.51
CA ARG A 602 25.94 4.26 -46.99
C ARG A 602 27.38 4.68 -46.77
N ALA A 603 27.80 4.79 -45.52
CA ALA A 603 29.06 5.42 -45.18
C ALA A 603 30.20 4.60 -45.80
N ALA A 604 30.76 5.11 -46.91
CA ALA A 604 31.97 4.58 -47.52
C ALA A 604 33.00 4.44 -46.40
N HIS A 605 33.49 3.21 -46.19
CA HIS A 605 34.03 2.80 -44.90
C HIS A 605 35.02 3.83 -44.35
N ARG A 606 34.63 4.55 -43.30
CA ARG A 606 35.55 5.34 -42.49
C ARG A 606 36.62 4.36 -42.02
N LYS A 607 37.84 4.49 -42.55
CA LYS A 607 38.97 3.63 -42.20
C LYS A 607 39.04 3.52 -40.67
N PRO A 608 39.15 2.30 -40.10
CA PRO A 608 39.11 2.12 -38.66
C PRO A 608 40.08 3.07 -37.97
N ARG A 609 39.66 3.70 -36.86
CA ARG A 609 40.50 4.66 -36.11
C ARG A 609 41.89 4.08 -35.79
N ALA A 610 41.91 2.79 -35.46
CA ALA A 610 43.10 1.97 -35.28
C ALA A 610 44.12 2.03 -36.43
N GLN A 611 43.72 2.25 -37.70
CA GLN A 611 44.67 2.40 -38.82
C GLN A 611 45.38 3.75 -38.79
N LEU A 612 44.67 4.83 -38.46
CA LEU A 612 45.27 6.17 -38.30
C LEU A 612 46.13 6.24 -37.03
N GLU A 613 45.65 5.62 -35.95
CA GLU A 613 46.39 5.49 -34.68
C GLU A 613 47.66 4.64 -34.87
N ALA A 614 47.60 3.52 -35.59
CA ALA A 614 48.78 2.71 -35.92
C ALA A 614 49.78 3.44 -36.81
N GLN A 615 49.31 4.22 -37.80
CA GLN A 615 50.18 5.07 -38.61
C GLN A 615 50.92 6.11 -37.75
N HIS A 616 50.21 6.75 -36.82
CA HIS A 616 50.81 7.73 -35.89
C HIS A 616 51.85 7.09 -34.95
N TRP A 617 51.59 5.90 -34.43
CA TRP A 617 52.59 5.16 -33.64
C TRP A 617 53.83 4.78 -34.46
N LEU A 618 53.64 4.35 -35.72
CA LEU A 618 54.74 4.00 -36.62
C LEU A 618 55.61 5.22 -36.96
N GLU A 619 55.02 6.41 -37.15
CA GLU A 619 55.74 7.67 -37.33
C GLU A 619 56.54 8.05 -36.07
N LEU A 620 55.95 7.87 -34.89
CA LEU A 620 56.63 8.11 -33.61
C LEU A 620 57.83 7.18 -33.41
N GLU A 621 57.69 5.89 -33.72
CA GLU A 621 58.79 4.91 -33.67
C GLU A 621 59.89 5.24 -34.68
N GLN A 622 59.54 5.54 -35.93
CA GLN A 622 60.51 6.02 -36.91
C GLN A 622 61.21 7.31 -36.47
N SER A 623 60.52 8.22 -35.77
CA SER A 623 61.15 9.44 -35.23
C SER A 623 62.18 9.13 -34.14
N ARG A 624 61.92 8.11 -33.30
CA ARG A 624 62.85 7.60 -32.29
C ARG A 624 64.04 6.91 -32.93
N GLU A 625 63.82 6.06 -33.94
CA GLU A 625 64.90 5.46 -34.73
C GLU A 625 65.79 6.50 -35.40
N ARG A 626 65.21 7.53 -36.03
CA ARG A 626 66.00 8.61 -36.67
C ARG A 626 66.89 9.34 -35.65
N ARG A 627 66.40 9.56 -34.42
CA ARG A 627 67.20 10.11 -33.31
C ARG A 627 68.30 9.15 -32.84
N LEU A 628 68.00 7.86 -32.66
CA LEU A 628 69.00 6.86 -32.28
C LEU A 628 70.09 6.68 -33.36
N ARG A 629 69.73 6.65 -34.65
CA ARG A 629 70.67 6.60 -35.76
C ARG A 629 71.52 7.89 -35.86
N ALA A 630 70.99 9.05 -35.46
CA ALA A 630 71.76 10.28 -35.36
C ALA A 630 72.79 10.22 -34.20
N LEU A 631 72.38 9.72 -33.03
CA LEU A 631 73.26 9.50 -31.87
C LEU A 631 74.36 8.46 -32.14
N GLN A 632 74.04 7.38 -32.87
CA GLN A 632 75.03 6.40 -33.32
C GLN A 632 76.01 7.00 -34.33
N ARG A 633 75.55 7.90 -35.21
CA ARG A 633 76.43 8.62 -36.15
C ARG A 633 77.37 9.59 -35.44
N SER A 634 76.91 10.37 -34.47
CA SER A 634 77.80 11.24 -33.67
C SER A 634 78.79 10.43 -32.83
N GLY A 635 78.35 9.33 -32.21
CA GLY A 635 79.24 8.40 -31.49
C GLY A 635 80.31 7.78 -32.39
N SER A 636 79.96 7.40 -33.62
CA SER A 636 80.91 6.83 -34.60
C SER A 636 81.96 7.84 -35.08
N VAL A 637 81.61 9.13 -35.19
CA VAL A 637 82.57 10.22 -35.49
C VAL A 637 83.61 10.34 -34.37
N CYS A 638 83.18 10.35 -33.10
CA CYS A 638 84.12 10.33 -31.97
C CYS A 638 84.97 9.05 -31.92
N GLY A 639 84.42 7.91 -32.35
CA GLY A 639 85.12 6.62 -32.39
C GLY A 639 86.32 6.56 -33.34
N ARG A 640 86.32 7.35 -34.43
CA ARG A 640 87.47 7.41 -35.37
C ARG A 640 88.63 8.29 -34.90
N ALA A 641 88.40 9.23 -33.98
CA ALA A 641 89.44 10.13 -33.49
C ALA A 641 90.45 9.46 -32.53
N ARG A 642 90.12 8.31 -31.94
CA ARG A 642 90.93 7.62 -30.91
C ARG A 642 91.69 6.39 -31.42
N ARG A 643 92.14 6.40 -32.68
CA ARG A 643 92.93 5.29 -33.28
C ARG A 643 94.10 5.76 -34.18
N LEU A 644 94.71 6.90 -33.87
CA LEU A 644 95.94 7.39 -34.51
C LEU A 644 97.06 7.77 -33.51
N GLU A 645 96.91 7.42 -32.23
CA GLU A 645 97.90 7.64 -31.17
C GLU A 645 98.17 6.31 -30.42
N ALA A 646 98.55 5.25 -31.16
CA ALA A 646 98.92 3.94 -30.59
C ALA A 646 99.64 2.99 -31.59
N ALA A 647 100.62 3.51 -32.34
CA ALA A 647 101.61 2.72 -33.10
C ALA A 647 102.80 3.61 -33.46
#